data_AF-A0A9W4XNC2-F1
#
_entry.id   AF-A0A9W4XNC2-F1
#
_cell.length_a   1.000
_cell.length_b   1.000
_cell.length_c   1.000
_cell.angle_alpha   90.00
_cell.angle_beta   90.00
_cell.angle_gamma   90.00
#
_symmetry.space_group_name_H-M   'P 1'
#
loop_
_entity.id
_entity.type
_entity.pdbx_description
1 polymer ?
#
loop_
_entity_poly.entity_id
_entity_poly.type
_entity_poly.pdbx_seq_one_letter_code
_entity_poly.pdbx_strand_id
1 'polypeptide(L)'
;MGRYNVLSPILAMRWVTLICLLCDCLSYALAVNHETRFRLPDEADTTSTNANSLRPRADSKPFTLRIMPLGASITAGYGTTLSRGYRKPLRDQLRFEGWPVNMIGSQRSNETETFHNNQHEGHGGHTVSETIDDSNGSLYRKPNLILINCGTNDVPLSTWETTGTRMQGVIDHLFNEVDGVTIILSTVVPRLDGSENTRRSEVISEQYRKLVIDNAASGRKILLADLDDVLDPGSDYHDDLHPNDIGAAKFAAVWDKAILEAENKNFLTTPIDTGIPDVSIDGDDDTDGRCPVVRGALRGPVRTQSGWGYDDGTYAHKDAPVEGLATKNSIWDSKRDNESDIYFAQLVNGGNADFGDYLDELIVCTEGPNHDGAGCSFLTNTDGSYDKSDLRKLELGLFCHLRGLHFGDINGDGLDDVICINLEAKMYAAINKGGNPPTFDVLPDGGLIRGAGNDQTCDSQNQVRLGDMDGDGRLDYCCIDGKGDIYCWRNGGSGRAPVAKENGYWQELVGGATFKAKGETQGIDGVRFVDINGDGRTDWVYLHNDGTSDIYVNQRGSISEDGKGLAPHWAKASSTHTAYKEIDYRHNFYFGRVKPRSFRADGGPTRADRIILHRIGFHEVDESYSADLKIQTNLGVGGTKLKGDGVFYCDMFGSGSDDYLWVLSTGAITLFQNIHSPPAWGPLGEIIDIKRDRKSIHFGDWDGDGKCDILAVERHTGRVEWWRNLHKTGDKVPTFAGPQWAVDTAYDHRCIEGWGNGVYDYGLEFADLDGDKRVDYICMEKNMRVFGTLNKAGELQWKDQIKLAPDNGTLDRANFKWADVDGDGKADLIWVDKFDGKGRLWTNGGFTPAAGSSMTWDYQGFRFDGHGRGQNIHFSEIGTSGRADYHVVWPDTAISDTYFNDCSRQGEGQDDYPEPFDPNLPTLPGGSVGTGDFPTDRLDYAKSEYQGIYWDVSQAVLRSVGRPLCGFELTGDPARDQRMYRG
;
A
#
# COMPACT_ATOMS: atom_id res chain seq x y z
N MET A 1 33.13 44.23 -40.65
CA MET A 1 34.38 44.36 -39.87
C MET A 1 34.06 43.86 -38.47
N GLY A 2 34.75 42.93 -37.80
CA GLY A 2 35.75 41.91 -38.15
C GLY A 2 36.00 41.08 -36.86
N ARG A 3 35.67 39.77 -36.77
CA ARG A 3 36.41 38.55 -37.20
C ARG A 3 37.39 37.98 -36.14
N TYR A 4 37.39 36.64 -35.99
CA TYR A 4 38.29 35.77 -35.17
C TYR A 4 38.05 35.79 -33.64
N ASN A 5 38.30 34.74 -32.81
CA ASN A 5 38.49 33.26 -32.98
C ASN A 5 38.37 32.55 -31.59
N VAL A 6 38.48 31.21 -31.42
CA VAL A 6 37.64 30.07 -31.89
C VAL A 6 38.14 28.71 -31.31
N LEU A 7 37.20 27.85 -30.86
CA LEU A 7 37.27 26.39 -30.57
C LEU A 7 38.13 25.78 -29.42
N SER A 8 37.66 24.61 -28.97
CA SER A 8 38.24 23.59 -28.05
C SER A 8 39.13 22.58 -28.85
N PRO A 9 39.81 21.49 -28.34
CA PRO A 9 39.15 20.34 -27.67
C PRO A 9 39.99 19.31 -26.79
N ILE A 10 39.29 18.55 -25.93
CA ILE A 10 39.26 17.05 -25.75
C ILE A 10 40.55 16.14 -25.58
N LEU A 11 40.57 15.40 -24.44
CA LEU A 11 41.04 14.01 -24.10
C LEU A 11 42.51 13.47 -24.08
N ALA A 12 42.82 12.79 -22.93
CA ALA A 12 43.18 11.34 -22.77
C ALA A 12 44.64 10.83 -22.50
N MET A 13 44.69 9.77 -21.63
CA MET A 13 45.68 8.64 -21.52
C MET A 13 47.10 8.89 -20.91
N ARG A 14 47.76 7.99 -20.14
CA ARG A 14 47.40 6.68 -19.49
C ARG A 14 48.48 6.17 -18.47
N TRP A 15 48.10 5.18 -17.62
CA TRP A 15 48.90 4.04 -17.06
C TRP A 15 49.84 4.12 -15.79
N VAL A 16 49.68 3.07 -14.93
CA VAL A 16 50.65 2.28 -14.10
C VAL A 16 50.97 2.61 -12.60
N THR A 17 50.14 2.01 -11.71
CA THR A 17 50.40 1.00 -10.64
C THR A 17 51.43 1.11 -9.46
N LEU A 18 50.90 0.86 -8.23
CA LEU A 18 51.40 -0.02 -7.11
C LEU A 18 52.18 0.55 -5.87
N ILE A 19 51.87 -0.05 -4.69
CA ILE A 19 52.62 -0.17 -3.39
C ILE A 19 52.60 0.97 -2.32
N CYS A 20 51.69 0.80 -1.34
CA CYS A 20 51.88 0.68 0.14
C CYS A 20 52.42 1.80 1.10
N LEU A 21 51.62 2.00 2.16
CA LEU A 21 51.93 2.00 3.61
C LEU A 21 52.50 3.24 4.38
N LEU A 22 51.66 3.70 5.32
CA LEU A 22 51.90 3.89 6.78
C LEU A 22 52.33 5.22 7.42
N CYS A 23 52.02 5.26 8.74
CA CYS A 23 52.41 6.19 9.81
C CYS A 23 51.72 7.58 9.85
N ASP A 24 51.42 8.23 10.99
CA ASP A 24 51.26 7.93 12.45
C ASP A 24 51.37 9.31 13.18
N CYS A 25 50.96 9.59 14.44
CA CYS A 25 50.26 8.88 15.52
C CYS A 25 49.69 9.90 16.57
N LEU A 26 49.35 9.41 17.77
CA LEU A 26 49.04 10.11 19.05
C LEU A 26 47.67 10.80 19.17
N SER A 27 46.90 10.75 20.28
CA SER A 27 46.92 10.05 21.60
C SER A 27 45.57 10.40 22.34
N TYR A 28 45.07 9.89 23.47
CA TYR A 28 45.37 8.92 24.56
C TYR A 28 44.07 8.76 25.43
N ALA A 29 43.84 7.88 26.43
CA ALA A 29 44.54 6.72 27.02
C ALA A 29 43.66 5.99 28.09
N LEU A 30 43.91 4.68 28.31
CA LEU A 30 43.62 3.85 29.51
C LEU A 30 42.14 3.55 29.87
N ALA A 31 41.77 2.40 30.49
CA ALA A 31 42.54 1.34 31.18
C ALA A 31 41.90 -0.09 30.99
N VAL A 32 42.66 -1.20 30.85
CA VAL A 32 42.96 -2.25 31.89
C VAL A 32 41.75 -3.17 32.24
N ASN A 33 41.74 -4.52 32.24
CA ASN A 33 42.73 -5.62 32.33
C ASN A 33 42.19 -6.87 31.52
N HIS A 34 42.93 -7.63 30.70
CA HIS A 34 43.96 -8.67 30.96
C HIS A 34 43.46 -10.15 30.86
N GLU A 35 43.95 -10.89 29.85
CA GLU A 35 43.77 -12.36 29.68
C GLU A 35 44.83 -13.18 30.44
N THR A 36 44.65 -14.52 30.52
CA THR A 36 45.74 -15.48 30.78
C THR A 36 45.67 -16.70 29.84
N ARG A 37 46.81 -17.11 29.28
CA ARG A 37 46.95 -18.30 28.38
C ARG A 37 47.45 -19.52 29.15
N PHE A 38 47.15 -20.73 28.65
CA PHE A 38 48.00 -21.92 28.85
C PHE A 38 48.09 -22.77 27.55
N ARG A 39 48.91 -23.82 27.51
CA ARG A 39 49.55 -24.31 26.26
C ARG A 39 49.88 -25.83 26.24
N LEU A 40 49.79 -26.46 25.05
CA LEU A 40 50.45 -27.74 24.61
C LEU A 40 49.97 -29.05 25.29
N PRO A 41 50.26 -30.28 24.75
CA PRO A 41 51.29 -30.66 23.75
C PRO A 41 50.84 -31.57 22.56
N ASP A 42 51.83 -32.18 21.89
CA ASP A 42 51.83 -32.64 20.48
C ASP A 42 51.92 -34.19 20.25
N GLU A 43 51.81 -34.59 18.97
CA GLU A 43 52.40 -35.76 18.23
C GLU A 43 52.10 -37.26 18.55
N ALA A 44 51.69 -38.00 17.50
CA ALA A 44 52.11 -39.36 17.02
C ALA A 44 50.96 -40.01 16.19
N ASP A 45 50.94 -40.02 14.85
CA ASP A 45 51.77 -40.70 13.83
C ASP A 45 51.63 -42.24 13.71
N THR A 46 50.99 -42.72 12.61
CA THR A 46 51.63 -43.63 11.62
C THR A 46 50.71 -44.00 10.43
N THR A 47 51.12 -43.57 9.24
CA THR A 47 50.92 -44.16 7.89
C THR A 47 49.82 -45.22 7.62
N SER A 48 48.90 -44.90 6.70
CA SER A 48 48.39 -45.86 5.69
C SER A 48 47.97 -45.12 4.42
N THR A 49 48.16 -45.73 3.24
CA THR A 49 47.92 -45.08 1.94
C THR A 49 46.52 -45.38 1.39
N ASN A 50 45.79 -44.34 0.99
CA ASN A 50 44.88 -44.39 -0.16
C ASN A 50 44.72 -42.98 -0.75
N ALA A 51 44.73 -42.88 -2.08
CA ALA A 51 44.69 -41.62 -2.80
C ALA A 51 43.27 -41.31 -3.30
N ASN A 52 42.48 -40.62 -2.48
CA ASN A 52 41.28 -39.93 -2.99
C ASN A 52 41.71 -38.57 -3.55
N SER A 53 41.41 -38.34 -4.82
CA SER A 53 41.78 -37.11 -5.52
C SER A 53 40.98 -35.93 -4.98
N LEU A 54 41.67 -34.87 -4.53
CA LEU A 54 41.07 -33.54 -4.44
C LEU A 54 40.70 -33.09 -5.87
N ARG A 55 39.43 -33.29 -6.26
CA ARG A 55 38.89 -32.69 -7.48
C ARG A 55 38.81 -31.16 -7.27
N PRO A 56 39.00 -30.34 -8.32
CA PRO A 56 38.69 -28.93 -8.24
C PRO A 56 37.22 -28.72 -7.85
N ARG A 57 36.96 -27.72 -7.00
CA ARG A 57 35.60 -27.22 -6.73
C ARG A 57 34.99 -26.79 -8.07
N ALA A 58 33.72 -27.13 -8.31
CA ALA A 58 32.99 -26.60 -9.46
C ALA A 58 32.83 -25.08 -9.31
N ASP A 59 33.06 -24.34 -10.40
CA ASP A 59 32.68 -22.92 -10.45
C ASP A 59 31.15 -22.82 -10.38
N SER A 60 30.63 -21.75 -9.75
CA SER A 60 29.19 -21.53 -9.63
C SER A 60 28.52 -21.51 -11.00
N LYS A 61 27.47 -22.29 -11.16
CA LYS A 61 26.63 -22.32 -12.37
C LYS A 61 25.93 -20.95 -12.54
N PRO A 62 25.55 -20.56 -13.77
CA PRO A 62 25.22 -19.16 -14.09
C PRO A 62 23.84 -18.67 -13.61
N PHE A 63 22.98 -19.54 -13.08
CA PHE A 63 21.65 -19.21 -12.55
C PHE A 63 21.17 -20.28 -11.58
N THR A 64 20.17 -19.96 -10.75
CA THR A 64 19.53 -20.90 -9.83
C THR A 64 18.64 -21.92 -10.55
N LEU A 65 18.67 -23.17 -10.11
CA LEU A 65 17.61 -24.14 -10.40
C LEU A 65 16.45 -23.89 -9.43
N ARG A 66 15.37 -23.28 -9.93
CA ARG A 66 14.09 -23.12 -9.23
C ARG A 66 13.25 -24.35 -9.53
N ILE A 67 13.43 -25.38 -8.69
CA ILE A 67 12.92 -26.74 -8.89
C ILE A 67 11.57 -26.89 -8.22
N MET A 68 10.56 -27.38 -8.94
CA MET A 68 9.29 -27.82 -8.34
C MET A 68 9.22 -29.37 -8.35
N PRO A 69 9.44 -30.04 -7.20
CA PRO A 69 9.19 -31.47 -7.05
C PRO A 69 7.67 -31.69 -6.94
N LEU A 70 7.08 -32.33 -7.95
CA LEU A 70 5.63 -32.53 -8.10
C LEU A 70 5.28 -34.03 -8.00
N GLY A 71 4.26 -34.39 -7.23
CA GLY A 71 3.85 -35.77 -7.06
C GLY A 71 3.08 -36.07 -5.78
N ALA A 72 3.20 -37.31 -5.31
CA ALA A 72 2.48 -37.80 -4.14
C ALA A 72 3.40 -38.02 -2.90
N SER A 73 3.04 -38.98 -2.04
CA SER A 73 3.76 -39.34 -0.80
C SER A 73 5.26 -39.62 -0.96
N ILE A 74 5.68 -40.14 -2.12
CA ILE A 74 7.11 -40.41 -2.43
C ILE A 74 7.87 -39.10 -2.70
N THR A 75 7.26 -38.13 -3.37
CA THR A 75 7.77 -36.75 -3.48
C THR A 75 7.75 -36.06 -2.12
N ALA A 76 6.73 -36.29 -1.29
CA ALA A 76 6.70 -35.80 0.09
C ALA A 76 7.85 -36.36 0.95
N GLY A 77 8.30 -37.59 0.67
CA GLY A 77 9.38 -38.27 1.38
C GLY A 77 8.91 -39.28 2.43
N TYR A 78 7.64 -39.68 2.42
CA TYR A 78 7.14 -40.73 3.30
C TYR A 78 7.94 -42.04 3.09
N GLY A 79 8.30 -42.70 4.18
CA GLY A 79 9.18 -43.89 4.20
C GLY A 79 10.67 -43.60 4.42
N THR A 80 11.09 -42.33 4.34
CA THR A 80 12.48 -41.90 4.60
C THR A 80 12.65 -41.27 5.98
N THR A 81 13.89 -41.28 6.49
CA THR A 81 14.27 -40.60 7.73
C THR A 81 13.94 -39.10 7.64
N LEU A 82 13.18 -38.61 8.62
CA LEU A 82 12.76 -37.21 8.75
C LEU A 82 12.01 -36.66 7.50
N SER A 83 11.33 -37.54 6.75
CA SER A 83 10.55 -37.20 5.54
C SER A 83 11.32 -36.43 4.46
N ARG A 84 12.63 -36.69 4.34
CA ARG A 84 13.52 -35.97 3.42
C ARG A 84 13.36 -36.36 1.94
N GLY A 85 12.88 -37.58 1.68
CA GLY A 85 12.67 -38.14 0.35
C GLY A 85 13.93 -38.21 -0.50
N TYR A 86 13.76 -38.34 -1.83
CA TYR A 86 14.87 -38.15 -2.78
C TYR A 86 15.36 -36.70 -2.85
N ARG A 87 14.55 -35.74 -2.33
CA ARG A 87 14.78 -34.30 -2.49
C ARG A 87 16.05 -33.84 -1.79
N LYS A 88 16.32 -34.29 -0.55
CA LYS A 88 17.56 -33.91 0.15
C LYS A 88 18.84 -34.40 -0.55
N PRO A 89 19.05 -35.71 -0.81
CA PRO A 89 20.26 -36.17 -1.50
C PRO A 89 20.41 -35.57 -2.91
N LEU A 90 19.30 -35.26 -3.60
CA LEU A 90 19.35 -34.54 -4.88
C LEU A 90 19.79 -33.08 -4.70
N ARG A 91 19.29 -32.35 -3.69
CA ARG A 91 19.72 -30.97 -3.40
C ARG A 91 21.22 -30.94 -3.10
N ASP A 92 21.69 -31.84 -2.25
CA ASP A 92 23.11 -31.93 -1.86
C ASP A 92 24.02 -32.17 -3.07
N GLN A 93 23.63 -33.09 -3.98
CA GLN A 93 24.37 -33.36 -5.21
C GLN A 93 24.43 -32.13 -6.13
N LEU A 94 23.29 -31.49 -6.41
CA LEU A 94 23.23 -30.31 -7.28
C LEU A 94 24.03 -29.14 -6.69
N ARG A 95 23.99 -28.95 -5.36
CA ARG A 95 24.82 -27.96 -4.66
C ARG A 95 26.32 -28.27 -4.75
N PHE A 96 26.71 -29.55 -4.68
CA PHE A 96 28.08 -29.99 -4.86
C PHE A 96 28.59 -29.79 -6.31
N GLU A 97 27.72 -29.96 -7.30
CA GLU A 97 28.01 -29.66 -8.72
C GLU A 97 28.03 -28.16 -9.06
N GLY A 98 27.83 -27.28 -8.07
CA GLY A 98 27.93 -25.84 -8.20
C GLY A 98 26.64 -25.14 -8.65
N TRP A 99 25.51 -25.84 -8.72
CA TRP A 99 24.21 -25.19 -8.92
C TRP A 99 23.77 -24.47 -7.63
N PRO A 100 23.36 -23.20 -7.69
CA PRO A 100 22.42 -22.67 -6.71
C PRO A 100 21.08 -23.40 -6.91
N VAL A 101 20.42 -23.79 -5.82
CA VAL A 101 19.15 -24.56 -5.86
C VAL A 101 18.14 -23.95 -4.91
N ASN A 102 16.95 -23.71 -5.45
CA ASN A 102 15.74 -23.26 -4.75
C ASN A 102 14.61 -24.28 -5.03
N MET A 103 14.29 -25.13 -4.06
CA MET A 103 13.09 -25.97 -4.11
C MET A 103 11.84 -25.14 -3.77
N ILE A 104 10.80 -25.28 -4.59
CA ILE A 104 9.51 -24.59 -4.40
C ILE A 104 8.34 -25.58 -4.29
N GLY A 105 7.29 -25.16 -3.60
CA GLY A 105 6.11 -25.98 -3.32
C GLY A 105 5.25 -25.40 -2.20
N SER A 106 3.96 -25.74 -2.18
CA SER A 106 3.01 -25.41 -1.11
C SER A 106 3.20 -26.23 0.16
N GLN A 107 3.81 -27.42 0.04
CA GLN A 107 4.07 -28.33 1.15
C GLN A 107 5.52 -28.21 1.61
N ARG A 108 5.75 -28.50 2.90
CA ARG A 108 7.07 -28.49 3.54
C ARG A 108 7.27 -29.74 4.37
N SER A 109 8.51 -30.24 4.46
CA SER A 109 8.86 -31.32 5.38
C SER A 109 9.10 -30.77 6.79
N ASN A 110 8.73 -31.53 7.82
CA ASN A 110 8.89 -31.18 9.24
C ASN A 110 10.36 -31.21 9.75
N GLU A 111 11.33 -31.10 8.84
CA GLU A 111 12.76 -31.26 9.09
C GLU A 111 13.47 -29.97 8.70
N THR A 112 13.76 -29.13 9.70
CA THR A 112 14.27 -27.76 9.50
C THR A 112 15.71 -27.56 9.96
N GLU A 113 16.31 -28.47 10.76
CA GLU A 113 17.67 -28.30 11.28
C GLU A 113 18.75 -28.44 10.20
N THR A 114 18.57 -29.31 9.20
CA THR A 114 19.59 -29.63 8.20
C THR A 114 19.07 -29.76 6.77
N PHE A 115 17.86 -29.27 6.51
CA PHE A 115 17.23 -29.19 5.18
C PHE A 115 16.29 -27.98 5.15
N HIS A 116 16.84 -26.77 5.00
CA HIS A 116 16.07 -25.53 5.16
C HIS A 116 15.20 -25.25 3.93
N ASN A 117 15.76 -25.41 2.73
CA ASN A 117 15.09 -25.24 1.44
C ASN A 117 14.47 -26.59 1.00
N ASN A 118 13.37 -26.97 1.64
CA ASN A 118 12.76 -28.30 1.63
C ASN A 118 11.28 -28.32 1.18
N GLN A 119 10.85 -27.32 0.41
CA GLN A 119 9.50 -27.20 -0.16
C GLN A 119 9.24 -28.26 -1.25
N HIS A 120 7.96 -28.58 -1.51
CA HIS A 120 7.50 -29.50 -2.56
C HIS A 120 6.00 -29.39 -2.86
N GLU A 121 5.56 -29.88 -4.02
CA GLU A 121 4.16 -30.24 -4.30
C GLU A 121 4.02 -31.77 -4.22
N GLY A 122 4.14 -32.31 -3.01
CA GLY A 122 4.09 -33.75 -2.75
C GLY A 122 2.90 -34.09 -1.87
N HIS A 123 1.77 -34.48 -2.47
CA HIS A 123 0.48 -34.55 -1.77
C HIS A 123 0.07 -36.00 -1.46
N GLY A 124 -0.15 -36.29 -0.18
CA GLY A 124 -0.30 -37.65 0.33
C GLY A 124 -1.56 -38.37 -0.18
N GLY A 125 -1.38 -39.32 -1.10
CA GLY A 125 -2.47 -40.15 -1.65
C GLY A 125 -3.12 -39.63 -2.93
N HIS A 126 -2.72 -38.45 -3.42
CA HIS A 126 -3.29 -37.84 -4.64
C HIS A 126 -2.95 -38.65 -5.90
N THR A 127 -3.87 -38.65 -6.86
CA THR A 127 -3.74 -39.28 -8.18
C THR A 127 -3.25 -38.27 -9.22
N VAL A 128 -2.90 -38.75 -10.42
CA VAL A 128 -2.53 -37.88 -11.55
C VAL A 128 -3.66 -36.90 -11.94
N SER A 129 -4.91 -37.17 -11.55
CA SER A 129 -6.03 -36.27 -11.80
C SER A 129 -6.04 -35.04 -10.89
N GLU A 130 -5.53 -35.15 -9.66
CA GLU A 130 -5.46 -34.06 -8.68
C GLU A 130 -4.18 -33.21 -8.83
N THR A 131 -3.14 -33.77 -9.47
CA THR A 131 -1.83 -33.13 -9.68
C THR A 131 -1.86 -31.78 -10.44
N ILE A 132 -2.96 -31.45 -11.14
CA ILE A 132 -3.16 -30.11 -11.72
C ILE A 132 -3.40 -29.09 -10.62
N ASP A 133 -4.34 -29.35 -9.71
CA ASP A 133 -4.69 -28.46 -8.60
C ASP A 133 -3.53 -28.35 -7.61
N ASP A 134 -2.84 -29.47 -7.33
CA ASP A 134 -1.59 -29.51 -6.57
C ASP A 134 -0.54 -28.53 -7.14
N SER A 135 -0.37 -28.51 -8.48
CA SER A 135 0.64 -27.66 -9.12
C SER A 135 0.29 -26.17 -9.07
N ASN A 136 -1.00 -25.83 -9.08
CA ASN A 136 -1.47 -24.43 -9.04
C ASN A 136 -1.00 -23.69 -7.77
N GLY A 137 -0.76 -24.41 -6.67
CA GLY A 137 -0.19 -23.87 -5.43
C GLY A 137 1.19 -23.20 -5.57
N SER A 138 1.96 -23.51 -6.62
CA SER A 138 3.31 -22.94 -6.82
C SER A 138 3.61 -22.40 -8.22
N LEU A 139 2.72 -22.56 -9.20
CA LEU A 139 2.96 -22.10 -10.58
C LEU A 139 3.15 -20.57 -10.70
N TYR A 140 2.67 -19.78 -9.73
CA TYR A 140 2.96 -18.34 -9.65
C TYR A 140 4.46 -18.04 -9.47
N ARG A 141 5.23 -18.96 -8.87
CA ARG A 141 6.69 -18.86 -8.71
C ARG A 141 7.47 -19.23 -9.98
N LYS A 142 6.81 -19.62 -11.08
CA LYS A 142 7.41 -19.87 -12.42
C LYS A 142 8.74 -20.66 -12.38
N PRO A 143 8.73 -21.96 -11.99
CA PRO A 143 9.92 -22.81 -11.95
C PRO A 143 10.60 -22.94 -13.32
N ASN A 144 11.93 -23.05 -13.36
CA ASN A 144 12.64 -23.41 -14.61
C ASN A 144 12.78 -24.92 -14.80
N LEU A 145 12.57 -25.71 -13.74
CA LEU A 145 12.67 -27.17 -13.73
C LEU A 145 11.53 -27.78 -12.88
N ILE A 146 10.81 -28.75 -13.44
CA ILE A 146 9.76 -29.51 -12.74
C ILE A 146 10.13 -31.00 -12.78
N LEU A 147 10.10 -31.66 -11.62
CA LEU A 147 10.38 -33.09 -11.46
C LEU A 147 9.09 -33.81 -11.08
N ILE A 148 8.55 -34.67 -11.95
CA ILE A 148 7.23 -35.29 -11.78
C ILE A 148 7.35 -36.77 -11.38
N ASN A 149 6.86 -37.12 -10.20
CA ASN A 149 6.65 -38.50 -9.74
C ASN A 149 5.22 -38.69 -9.21
N CYS A 150 4.30 -39.07 -10.09
CA CYS A 150 2.91 -39.39 -9.75
C CYS A 150 2.46 -40.69 -10.46
N GLY A 151 1.24 -41.17 -10.20
CA GLY A 151 0.67 -42.37 -10.83
C GLY A 151 0.77 -43.66 -10.01
N THR A 152 1.48 -43.68 -8.87
CA THR A 152 1.48 -44.82 -7.95
C THR A 152 0.10 -45.07 -7.32
N ASN A 153 -0.64 -44.01 -7.02
CA ASN A 153 -1.99 -44.07 -6.46
C ASN A 153 -3.06 -44.42 -7.52
N ASP A 154 -2.75 -44.26 -8.81
CA ASP A 154 -3.62 -44.66 -9.91
C ASP A 154 -3.63 -46.20 -10.13
N VAL A 155 -2.54 -46.90 -9.79
CA VAL A 155 -2.35 -48.37 -9.95
C VAL A 155 -3.53 -49.23 -9.41
N PRO A 156 -4.01 -49.06 -8.16
CA PRO A 156 -5.11 -49.87 -7.64
C PRO A 156 -6.48 -49.51 -8.23
N LEU A 157 -6.63 -48.36 -8.91
CA LEU A 157 -7.93 -47.87 -9.36
C LEU A 157 -8.47 -48.65 -10.57
N SER A 158 -9.78 -48.63 -10.77
CA SER A 158 -10.43 -49.16 -11.98
C SER A 158 -10.13 -48.35 -13.26
N THR A 159 -9.43 -47.21 -13.14
CA THR A 159 -9.05 -46.33 -14.26
C THR A 159 -7.54 -46.26 -14.49
N TRP A 160 -6.78 -47.23 -13.96
CA TRP A 160 -5.32 -47.27 -14.07
C TRP A 160 -4.81 -47.26 -15.53
N GLU A 161 -5.59 -47.80 -16.47
CA GLU A 161 -5.24 -47.86 -17.90
C GLU A 161 -5.15 -46.49 -18.59
N THR A 162 -5.86 -45.46 -18.10
CA THR A 162 -5.88 -44.11 -18.70
C THR A 162 -4.94 -43.11 -18.03
N THR A 163 -4.08 -43.57 -17.12
CA THR A 163 -3.16 -42.74 -16.33
C THR A 163 -2.22 -41.90 -17.19
N GLY A 164 -1.71 -42.44 -18.31
CA GLY A 164 -0.92 -41.68 -19.28
C GLY A 164 -1.71 -40.55 -19.97
N THR A 165 -3.00 -40.75 -20.23
CA THR A 165 -3.86 -39.69 -20.79
C THR A 165 -4.09 -38.57 -19.76
N ARG A 166 -4.21 -38.90 -18.46
CA ARG A 166 -4.23 -37.89 -17.39
C ARG A 166 -2.90 -37.13 -17.31
N MET A 167 -1.77 -37.86 -17.34
CA MET A 167 -0.42 -37.27 -17.25
C MET A 167 -0.12 -36.34 -18.43
N GLN A 168 -0.60 -36.66 -19.65
CA GLN A 168 -0.52 -35.74 -20.78
C GLN A 168 -1.22 -34.40 -20.47
N GLY A 169 -2.38 -34.42 -19.83
CA GLY A 169 -3.09 -33.21 -19.39
C GLY A 169 -2.31 -32.38 -18.37
N VAL A 170 -1.63 -33.03 -17.41
CA VAL A 170 -0.71 -32.35 -16.48
C VAL A 170 0.46 -31.70 -17.23
N ILE A 171 1.10 -32.44 -18.16
CA ILE A 171 2.20 -31.92 -18.98
C ILE A 171 1.75 -30.73 -19.84
N ASP A 172 0.56 -30.80 -20.44
CA ASP A 172 -0.03 -29.70 -21.21
C ASP A 172 -0.29 -28.46 -20.35
N HIS A 173 -0.84 -28.64 -19.14
CA HIS A 173 -1.06 -27.55 -18.18
C HIS A 173 0.25 -26.83 -17.82
N LEU A 174 1.26 -27.58 -17.38
CA LEU A 174 2.55 -27.04 -16.94
C LEU A 174 3.30 -26.28 -18.06
N PHE A 175 3.22 -26.75 -19.30
CA PHE A 175 3.81 -26.05 -20.45
C PHE A 175 3.01 -24.83 -20.93
N ASN A 176 1.73 -24.71 -20.59
CA ASN A 176 0.94 -23.51 -20.88
C ASN A 176 1.13 -22.42 -19.80
N GLU A 177 1.30 -22.82 -18.54
CA GLU A 177 1.41 -21.89 -17.41
C GLU A 177 2.83 -21.34 -17.18
N VAL A 178 3.88 -22.01 -17.64
CA VAL A 178 5.28 -21.58 -17.41
C VAL A 178 6.10 -21.58 -18.68
N ASP A 179 6.25 -20.39 -19.27
CA ASP A 179 7.06 -20.17 -20.47
C ASP A 179 8.50 -20.71 -20.30
N GLY A 180 8.91 -21.57 -21.23
CA GLY A 180 10.29 -22.06 -21.30
C GLY A 180 10.72 -23.07 -20.23
N VAL A 181 9.82 -23.56 -19.38
CA VAL A 181 10.11 -24.57 -18.35
C VAL A 181 10.71 -25.87 -18.92
N THR A 182 11.54 -26.56 -18.14
CA THR A 182 11.96 -27.95 -18.41
C THR A 182 11.19 -28.90 -17.51
N ILE A 183 10.63 -29.97 -18.09
CA ILE A 183 9.97 -31.04 -17.32
C ILE A 183 10.85 -32.30 -17.38
N ILE A 184 11.01 -32.98 -16.24
CA ILE A 184 11.53 -34.35 -16.20
C ILE A 184 10.47 -35.22 -15.55
N LEU A 185 9.97 -36.20 -16.29
CA LEU A 185 8.98 -37.16 -15.82
C LEU A 185 9.71 -38.44 -15.40
N SER A 186 9.51 -38.93 -14.18
CA SER A 186 9.98 -40.27 -13.81
C SER A 186 9.02 -41.35 -14.32
N THR A 187 9.52 -42.58 -14.43
CA THR A 187 8.62 -43.75 -14.42
C THR A 187 8.00 -43.95 -13.03
N VAL A 188 6.98 -44.81 -12.92
CA VAL A 188 6.26 -45.05 -11.66
C VAL A 188 7.08 -46.01 -10.80
N VAL A 189 7.25 -45.69 -9.50
CA VAL A 189 7.92 -46.59 -8.56
C VAL A 189 7.17 -47.95 -8.53
N PRO A 190 7.85 -49.09 -8.79
CA PRO A 190 7.21 -50.39 -8.81
C PRO A 190 6.51 -50.71 -7.48
N ARG A 191 5.26 -51.17 -7.55
CA ARG A 191 4.50 -51.61 -6.36
C ARG A 191 4.72 -53.10 -6.11
N LEU A 192 4.96 -53.46 -4.85
CA LEU A 192 5.32 -54.82 -4.43
C LEU A 192 4.14 -55.59 -3.80
N ASP A 193 3.00 -54.93 -3.57
CA ASP A 193 1.81 -55.46 -2.87
C ASP A 193 0.99 -56.50 -3.67
N GLY A 194 1.58 -57.07 -4.71
CA GLY A 194 1.02 -58.15 -5.53
C GLY A 194 1.36 -58.00 -7.01
N SER A 195 1.60 -59.12 -7.68
CA SER A 195 2.09 -59.16 -9.07
C SER A 195 1.22 -58.41 -10.09
N GLU A 196 -0.09 -58.28 -9.84
CA GLU A 196 -1.00 -57.48 -10.67
C GLU A 196 -0.74 -55.98 -10.53
N ASN A 197 -0.42 -55.49 -9.32
CA ASN A 197 -0.08 -54.09 -9.11
C ASN A 197 1.33 -53.78 -9.65
N THR A 198 2.29 -54.70 -9.49
CA THR A 198 3.63 -54.61 -10.11
C THR A 198 3.51 -54.44 -11.63
N ARG A 199 2.78 -55.35 -12.29
CA ARG A 199 2.46 -55.32 -13.73
C ARG A 199 1.77 -54.03 -14.17
N ARG A 200 0.93 -53.42 -13.33
CA ARG A 200 0.30 -52.13 -13.62
C ARG A 200 1.28 -50.97 -13.51
N SER A 201 2.15 -50.93 -12.51
CA SER A 201 3.22 -49.91 -12.43
C SER A 201 4.19 -50.00 -13.63
N GLU A 202 4.49 -51.20 -14.12
CA GLU A 202 5.25 -51.41 -15.37
C GLU A 202 4.52 -50.81 -16.58
N VAL A 203 3.23 -51.11 -16.77
CA VAL A 203 2.45 -50.63 -17.93
C VAL A 203 2.21 -49.12 -17.88
N ILE A 204 1.99 -48.50 -16.71
CA ILE A 204 1.91 -47.03 -16.60
C ILE A 204 3.29 -46.40 -16.90
N SER A 205 4.39 -47.04 -16.50
CA SER A 205 5.75 -46.60 -16.85
C SER A 205 6.02 -46.64 -18.35
N GLU A 206 5.54 -47.66 -19.07
CA GLU A 206 5.56 -47.70 -20.54
C GLU A 206 4.73 -46.57 -21.17
N GLN A 207 3.58 -46.21 -20.58
CA GLN A 207 2.83 -45.04 -21.03
C GLN A 207 3.66 -43.76 -20.86
N TYR A 208 4.33 -43.57 -19.72
CA TYR A 208 5.16 -42.38 -19.45
C TYR A 208 6.41 -42.31 -20.34
N ARG A 209 7.09 -43.45 -20.59
CA ARG A 209 8.16 -43.56 -21.59
C ARG A 209 7.69 -43.04 -22.95
N LYS A 210 6.49 -43.45 -23.39
CA LYS A 210 5.88 -42.96 -24.63
C LYS A 210 5.54 -41.47 -24.58
N LEU A 211 4.98 -40.94 -23.48
CA LEU A 211 4.68 -39.51 -23.36
C LEU A 211 5.92 -38.64 -23.54
N VAL A 212 7.05 -38.99 -22.93
CA VAL A 212 8.31 -38.24 -23.09
C VAL A 212 8.75 -38.25 -24.57
N ILE A 213 8.70 -39.41 -25.23
CA ILE A 213 9.06 -39.53 -26.66
C ILE A 213 8.16 -38.64 -27.53
N ASP A 214 6.84 -38.71 -27.38
CA ASP A 214 5.88 -37.96 -28.21
C ASP A 214 5.98 -36.44 -27.98
N ASN A 215 6.19 -36.00 -26.73
CA ASN A 215 6.34 -34.57 -26.40
C ASN A 215 7.70 -34.03 -26.84
N ALA A 216 8.80 -34.78 -26.67
CA ALA A 216 10.12 -34.39 -27.15
C ALA A 216 10.18 -34.33 -28.69
N ALA A 217 9.52 -35.26 -29.38
CA ALA A 217 9.34 -35.22 -30.84
C ALA A 217 8.51 -34.00 -31.30
N SER A 218 7.67 -33.45 -30.42
CA SER A 218 6.92 -32.21 -30.62
C SER A 218 7.71 -30.95 -30.25
N GLY A 219 8.99 -31.07 -29.89
CA GLY A 219 9.89 -29.96 -29.59
C GLY A 219 9.80 -29.40 -28.16
N ARG A 220 9.05 -30.04 -27.25
CA ARG A 220 8.97 -29.63 -25.84
C ARG A 220 10.22 -30.02 -25.07
N LYS A 221 10.61 -29.18 -24.09
CA LYS A 221 11.73 -29.43 -23.16
C LYS A 221 11.37 -30.52 -22.14
N ILE A 222 11.34 -31.78 -22.55
CA ILE A 222 11.02 -32.91 -21.66
C ILE A 222 12.08 -34.02 -21.70
N LEU A 223 12.36 -34.61 -20.55
CA LEU A 223 13.23 -35.79 -20.39
C LEU A 223 12.58 -36.86 -19.49
N LEU A 224 13.17 -38.06 -19.49
CA LEU A 224 12.74 -39.21 -18.70
C LEU A 224 13.75 -39.49 -17.56
N ALA A 225 13.25 -39.64 -16.34
CA ALA A 225 13.99 -40.14 -15.18
C ALA A 225 13.60 -41.60 -14.91
N ASP A 226 14.20 -42.54 -15.65
CA ASP A 226 13.75 -43.93 -15.62
C ASP A 226 14.30 -44.74 -14.43
N LEU A 227 13.39 -45.39 -13.70
CA LEU A 227 13.60 -46.20 -12.50
C LEU A 227 13.62 -47.72 -12.78
N ASP A 228 13.47 -48.17 -14.05
CA ASP A 228 13.55 -49.60 -14.43
C ASP A 228 14.86 -50.23 -13.91
N ASP A 229 14.76 -51.37 -13.23
CA ASP A 229 15.89 -52.11 -12.64
C ASP A 229 16.81 -51.29 -11.69
N VAL A 230 16.38 -50.10 -11.21
CA VAL A 230 17.16 -49.23 -10.29
C VAL A 230 16.96 -49.60 -8.81
N LEU A 231 15.72 -49.87 -8.41
CA LEU A 231 15.35 -50.15 -7.02
C LEU A 231 15.29 -51.67 -6.77
N ASP A 232 16.04 -52.15 -5.78
CA ASP A 232 16.02 -53.53 -5.29
C ASP A 232 14.83 -53.76 -4.35
N PRO A 233 13.84 -54.60 -4.72
CA PRO A 233 12.70 -54.94 -3.86
C PRO A 233 13.09 -55.57 -2.52
N GLY A 234 14.31 -56.11 -2.40
CA GLY A 234 14.82 -56.71 -1.17
C GLY A 234 15.48 -55.75 -0.18
N SER A 235 15.79 -54.50 -0.55
CA SER A 235 16.55 -53.58 0.31
C SER A 235 16.25 -52.09 0.21
N ASP A 236 15.64 -51.59 -0.88
CA ASP A 236 15.45 -50.15 -1.10
C ASP A 236 14.10 -49.58 -0.62
N TYR A 237 13.22 -50.43 -0.10
CA TYR A 237 11.85 -50.09 0.27
C TYR A 237 11.63 -49.99 1.80
N HIS A 238 10.70 -49.14 2.20
CA HIS A 238 10.17 -49.01 3.57
C HIS A 238 8.94 -49.91 3.77
N ASP A 239 8.08 -49.95 2.74
CA ASP A 239 6.88 -50.79 2.62
C ASP A 239 6.66 -51.15 1.15
N ASP A 240 5.57 -51.82 0.80
CA ASP A 240 5.30 -52.32 -0.56
C ASP A 240 5.08 -51.22 -1.64
N LEU A 241 5.30 -49.94 -1.31
CA LEU A 241 5.16 -48.78 -2.20
C LEU A 241 6.29 -47.75 -2.02
N HIS A 242 6.67 -47.42 -0.79
CA HIS A 242 7.54 -46.28 -0.52
C HIS A 242 9.03 -46.67 -0.44
N PRO A 243 9.95 -45.93 -1.10
CA PRO A 243 11.38 -46.07 -0.89
C PRO A 243 11.80 -45.73 0.55
N ASN A 244 12.80 -46.43 1.07
CA ASN A 244 13.56 -46.03 2.26
C ASN A 244 14.73 -45.11 1.85
N ASP A 245 15.59 -44.71 2.81
CA ASP A 245 16.71 -43.80 2.56
C ASP A 245 17.68 -44.27 1.45
N ILE A 246 17.88 -45.59 1.30
CA ILE A 246 18.75 -46.17 0.26
C ILE A 246 18.08 -46.05 -1.12
N GLY A 247 16.79 -46.37 -1.20
CA GLY A 247 16.00 -46.20 -2.42
C GLY A 247 15.85 -44.73 -2.82
N ALA A 248 15.69 -43.83 -1.85
CA ALA A 248 15.64 -42.39 -2.06
C ALA A 248 16.96 -41.82 -2.62
N ALA A 249 18.11 -42.30 -2.13
CA ALA A 249 19.41 -41.93 -2.68
C ALA A 249 19.62 -42.46 -4.12
N LYS A 250 19.13 -43.66 -4.44
CA LYS A 250 19.12 -44.20 -5.81
C LYS A 250 18.20 -43.40 -6.74
N PHE A 251 17.02 -43.00 -6.26
CA PHE A 251 16.09 -42.14 -7.01
C PHE A 251 16.71 -40.76 -7.26
N ALA A 252 17.39 -40.17 -6.27
CA ALA A 252 18.16 -38.93 -6.47
C ALA A 252 19.23 -39.07 -7.57
N ALA A 253 19.94 -40.20 -7.65
CA ALA A 253 20.93 -40.47 -8.70
C ALA A 253 20.31 -40.60 -10.11
N VAL A 254 19.04 -40.99 -10.22
CA VAL A 254 18.30 -41.00 -11.50
C VAL A 254 17.87 -39.58 -11.90
N TRP A 255 17.38 -38.79 -10.95
CA TRP A 255 17.05 -37.37 -11.20
C TRP A 255 18.28 -36.57 -11.62
N ASP A 256 19.38 -36.71 -10.88
CA ASP A 256 20.67 -36.07 -11.16
C ASP A 256 21.15 -36.36 -12.59
N LYS A 257 21.21 -37.64 -12.98
CA LYS A 257 21.53 -38.08 -14.34
C LYS A 257 20.64 -37.43 -15.41
N ALA A 258 19.34 -37.27 -15.15
CA ALA A 258 18.41 -36.65 -16.09
C ALA A 258 18.56 -35.11 -16.15
N ILE A 259 18.88 -34.45 -15.03
CA ILE A 259 19.20 -33.01 -14.98
C ILE A 259 20.52 -32.73 -15.71
N LEU A 260 21.53 -33.60 -15.56
CA LEU A 260 22.77 -33.53 -16.32
C LEU A 260 22.51 -33.70 -17.83
N GLU A 261 21.58 -34.57 -18.25
CA GLU A 261 21.18 -34.64 -19.66
C GLU A 261 20.44 -33.36 -20.12
N ALA A 262 19.63 -32.74 -19.25
CA ALA A 262 18.98 -31.45 -19.53
C ALA A 262 19.99 -30.29 -19.68
N GLU A 263 21.05 -30.27 -18.87
CA GLU A 263 22.17 -29.32 -19.03
C GLU A 263 22.90 -29.55 -20.36
N ASN A 264 23.28 -30.80 -20.67
CA ASN A 264 23.96 -31.13 -21.92
C ASN A 264 23.14 -30.80 -23.19
N LYS A 265 21.81 -30.78 -23.08
CA LYS A 265 20.90 -30.32 -24.16
C LYS A 265 20.62 -28.82 -24.17
N ASN A 266 21.12 -28.05 -23.19
CA ASN A 266 20.80 -26.64 -22.96
C ASN A 266 19.27 -26.40 -22.76
N PHE A 267 18.58 -27.34 -22.12
CA PHE A 267 17.16 -27.18 -21.78
C PHE A 267 17.00 -26.31 -20.52
N LEU A 268 17.90 -26.44 -19.55
CA LEU A 268 17.94 -25.59 -18.37
C LEU A 268 18.22 -24.13 -18.76
N THR A 269 17.43 -23.20 -18.22
CA THR A 269 17.52 -21.75 -18.49
C THR A 269 17.28 -20.97 -17.19
N THR A 270 17.76 -19.73 -17.10
CA THR A 270 17.47 -18.82 -15.97
C THR A 270 15.97 -18.79 -15.65
N PRO A 271 15.57 -18.83 -14.36
CA PRO A 271 14.17 -18.66 -13.97
C PRO A 271 13.57 -17.35 -14.49
N ILE A 272 12.25 -17.32 -14.65
CA ILE A 272 11.52 -16.07 -14.88
C ILE A 272 11.59 -15.24 -13.59
N ASP A 273 11.93 -13.96 -13.72
CA ASP A 273 11.91 -13.02 -12.60
C ASP A 273 10.45 -12.76 -12.17
N THR A 274 10.10 -13.23 -10.98
CA THR A 274 8.79 -13.02 -10.32
C THR A 274 8.87 -11.94 -9.25
N GLY A 275 10.02 -11.27 -9.11
CA GLY A 275 10.40 -10.43 -7.99
C GLY A 275 10.79 -11.19 -6.71
N ILE A 276 10.41 -12.47 -6.59
CA ILE A 276 10.72 -13.32 -5.42
C ILE A 276 12.19 -13.77 -5.52
N PRO A 277 13.04 -13.52 -4.51
CA PRO A 277 14.44 -13.95 -4.54
C PRO A 277 14.61 -15.48 -4.61
N ASP A 278 15.57 -15.94 -5.42
CA ASP A 278 15.97 -17.35 -5.53
C ASP A 278 17.03 -17.79 -4.50
N VAL A 279 17.49 -16.87 -3.65
CA VAL A 279 18.49 -17.07 -2.58
C VAL A 279 18.14 -16.17 -1.40
N SER A 280 18.34 -16.64 -0.17
CA SER A 280 18.10 -15.83 1.03
C SER A 280 19.24 -14.84 1.29
N ILE A 281 18.94 -13.78 2.04
CA ILE A 281 19.93 -12.94 2.72
C ILE A 281 19.79 -13.26 4.22
N ASP A 282 20.89 -13.63 4.87
CA ASP A 282 20.88 -14.19 6.23
C ASP A 282 20.17 -13.32 7.28
N GLY A 283 19.33 -13.93 8.12
CA GLY A 283 18.87 -13.33 9.36
C GLY A 283 17.58 -13.91 9.96
N ASP A 284 17.72 -14.52 11.14
CA ASP A 284 16.65 -14.85 12.10
C ASP A 284 15.78 -16.08 11.78
N ASP A 285 15.18 -16.68 12.82
CA ASP A 285 14.75 -18.11 12.84
C ASP A 285 13.36 -18.30 13.49
N ASP A 286 12.31 -18.42 12.67
CA ASP A 286 10.92 -18.67 13.11
C ASP A 286 10.75 -20.10 13.69
N THR A 287 10.39 -20.15 14.97
CA THR A 287 10.04 -21.36 15.71
C THR A 287 8.73 -21.25 16.49
N ASP A 288 7.96 -20.17 16.34
CA ASP A 288 6.66 -19.97 17.00
C ASP A 288 5.48 -19.66 16.06
N GLY A 289 5.73 -19.55 14.75
CA GLY A 289 4.74 -19.33 13.71
C GLY A 289 4.44 -17.85 13.44
N ARG A 290 5.32 -16.95 13.87
CA ARG A 290 5.21 -15.49 13.66
C ARG A 290 6.30 -15.03 12.71
N CYS A 291 5.95 -14.21 11.72
CA CYS A 291 6.95 -13.53 10.90
C CYS A 291 7.10 -12.07 11.34
N PRO A 292 7.98 -11.77 12.32
CA PRO A 292 8.17 -10.40 12.79
C PRO A 292 8.62 -9.49 11.64
N VAL A 293 7.97 -8.33 11.48
CA VAL A 293 8.33 -7.38 10.41
C VAL A 293 9.78 -6.92 10.55
N VAL A 294 10.67 -7.46 9.72
CA VAL A 294 12.09 -7.08 9.70
C VAL A 294 12.25 -5.78 8.90
N ARG A 295 12.90 -4.79 9.52
CA ARG A 295 13.09 -3.47 8.89
C ARG A 295 13.91 -3.58 7.61
N GLY A 296 13.39 -3.00 6.52
CA GLY A 296 14.02 -3.04 5.21
C GLY A 296 14.02 -4.42 4.54
N ALA A 297 13.23 -5.39 5.05
CA ALA A 297 13.10 -6.72 4.46
C ALA A 297 12.12 -6.79 3.28
N LEU A 298 11.08 -5.95 3.28
CA LEU A 298 9.96 -5.96 2.35
C LEU A 298 10.39 -6.00 0.87
N ARG A 299 9.68 -6.79 0.07
CA ARG A 299 9.92 -6.93 -1.38
C ARG A 299 9.18 -5.84 -2.17
N GLY A 300 9.90 -4.82 -2.63
CA GLY A 300 9.32 -3.80 -3.50
C GLY A 300 10.29 -2.67 -3.90
N PRO A 301 9.79 -1.62 -4.58
CA PRO A 301 8.40 -1.46 -5.01
C PRO A 301 8.02 -2.39 -6.15
N VAL A 302 6.80 -2.93 -6.10
CA VAL A 302 6.13 -3.55 -7.24
C VAL A 302 4.93 -2.67 -7.60
N ARG A 303 4.84 -2.24 -8.86
CA ARG A 303 3.67 -1.53 -9.40
C ARG A 303 2.49 -2.50 -9.39
N THR A 304 1.58 -2.36 -8.43
CA THR A 304 0.43 -3.26 -8.25
C THR A 304 -0.86 -2.66 -8.79
N GLN A 305 -0.99 -1.33 -8.85
CA GLN A 305 -2.19 -0.68 -9.36
C GLN A 305 -1.86 0.34 -10.45
N SER A 306 -2.55 0.19 -11.61
CA SER A 306 -2.33 1.03 -12.80
C SER A 306 -2.97 2.43 -12.74
N GLY A 307 -3.77 2.72 -11.70
CA GLY A 307 -4.53 3.97 -11.58
C GLY A 307 -5.94 3.89 -12.15
N TRP A 308 -6.95 4.11 -11.31
CA TRP A 308 -8.35 4.31 -11.71
C TRP A 308 -9.08 5.15 -10.66
N GLY A 309 -10.02 5.99 -11.09
CA GLY A 309 -10.86 6.79 -10.20
C GLY A 309 -11.30 8.10 -10.84
N TYR A 310 -12.24 8.78 -10.20
CA TYR A 310 -12.69 10.12 -10.59
C TYR A 310 -12.11 11.20 -9.66
N ASP A 311 -11.69 12.31 -10.26
CA ASP A 311 -11.43 13.58 -9.60
C ASP A 311 -12.58 14.57 -9.89
N ASP A 312 -12.61 15.74 -9.23
CA ASP A 312 -13.53 16.84 -9.57
C ASP A 312 -12.90 17.90 -10.50
N GLY A 313 -11.78 17.57 -11.15
CA GLY A 313 -11.08 18.40 -12.11
C GLY A 313 -10.27 19.55 -11.52
N THR A 314 -9.80 20.46 -12.37
CA THR A 314 -9.15 21.71 -11.93
C THR A 314 -10.21 22.72 -11.48
N TYR A 315 -9.98 23.40 -10.35
CA TYR A 315 -10.90 24.44 -9.86
C TYR A 315 -11.19 25.51 -10.94
N ALA A 316 -12.46 25.83 -11.08
CA ALA A 316 -13.00 26.85 -11.97
C ALA A 316 -13.79 27.86 -11.14
N HIS A 317 -13.15 28.96 -10.74
CA HIS A 317 -13.82 30.03 -10.01
C HIS A 317 -14.96 30.65 -10.83
N LYS A 318 -16.06 30.97 -10.13
CA LYS A 318 -17.23 31.66 -10.70
C LYS A 318 -17.97 32.43 -9.61
N ASP A 319 -18.02 33.74 -9.73
CA ASP A 319 -18.87 34.59 -8.88
C ASP A 319 -20.37 34.49 -9.28
N ALA A 320 -21.24 34.64 -8.28
CA ALA A 320 -22.60 35.13 -8.48
C ALA A 320 -22.61 36.65 -8.82
N PRO A 321 -23.73 37.19 -9.36
CA PRO A 321 -23.90 38.64 -9.46
C PRO A 321 -23.73 39.32 -8.09
N VAL A 322 -23.13 40.52 -8.07
CA VAL A 322 -22.97 41.32 -6.85
C VAL A 322 -24.34 41.65 -6.26
N GLU A 323 -24.56 41.25 -5.01
CA GLU A 323 -25.71 41.68 -4.21
C GLU A 323 -25.25 42.49 -2.99
N GLY A 324 -26.13 43.31 -2.42
CA GLY A 324 -25.87 43.89 -1.10
C GLY A 324 -25.88 42.78 -0.05
N LEU A 325 -24.87 42.73 0.82
CA LEU A 325 -24.86 41.77 1.92
C LEU A 325 -26.09 42.00 2.79
N ALA A 326 -26.78 40.92 3.16
CA ALA A 326 -28.08 40.94 3.82
C ALA A 326 -27.98 41.46 5.28
N THR A 327 -27.82 42.77 5.40
CA THR A 327 -27.56 43.51 6.63
C THR A 327 -28.81 44.30 7.04
N LYS A 328 -29.47 43.90 8.13
CA LYS A 328 -30.64 44.64 8.61
C LYS A 328 -30.18 45.92 9.30
N ASN A 329 -30.34 47.05 8.59
CA ASN A 329 -29.81 48.39 8.88
C ASN A 329 -28.30 48.52 8.59
N SER A 330 -27.88 49.68 8.07
CA SER A 330 -26.47 49.97 7.75
C SER A 330 -25.58 49.74 8.97
N ILE A 331 -24.50 48.97 8.78
CA ILE A 331 -23.61 48.53 9.86
C ILE A 331 -22.55 49.58 10.18
N TRP A 332 -22.00 50.26 9.17
CA TRP A 332 -20.69 50.89 9.24
C TRP A 332 -20.69 52.42 9.35
N ASP A 333 -19.86 52.93 10.27
CA ASP A 333 -19.63 54.35 10.53
C ASP A 333 -18.23 54.53 11.18
N SER A 334 -17.17 54.64 10.37
CA SER A 334 -15.77 54.57 10.84
C SER A 334 -15.05 55.91 10.80
N LYS A 335 -14.48 56.35 11.92
CA LYS A 335 -13.86 57.68 12.11
C LYS A 335 -12.56 57.96 11.34
N ARG A 336 -11.87 56.92 10.84
CA ARG A 336 -10.82 56.98 9.81
C ARG A 336 -10.61 55.59 9.20
N ASP A 337 -10.07 55.58 7.99
CA ASP A 337 -9.66 54.37 7.24
C ASP A 337 -8.70 53.42 7.96
N ASN A 338 -7.93 53.92 8.93
CA ASN A 338 -6.89 53.17 9.63
C ASN A 338 -7.20 52.90 11.12
N GLU A 339 -8.43 53.22 11.55
CA GLU A 339 -8.90 53.05 12.94
C GLU A 339 -10.00 51.95 13.04
N SER A 340 -10.30 51.22 11.96
CA SER A 340 -11.35 50.17 11.93
C SER A 340 -11.17 49.15 10.80
N ASP A 341 -11.50 47.88 11.04
CA ASP A 341 -11.39 46.77 10.07
C ASP A 341 -12.48 45.69 10.31
N ILE A 342 -12.70 44.79 9.34
CA ILE A 342 -13.64 43.66 9.42
C ILE A 342 -12.95 42.31 9.26
N TYR A 343 -13.52 41.30 9.92
CA TYR A 343 -13.07 39.91 9.80
C TYR A 343 -14.28 38.98 9.66
N PHE A 344 -14.04 37.81 9.06
CA PHE A 344 -14.98 36.70 9.01
C PHE A 344 -14.28 35.50 9.67
N ALA A 345 -14.96 34.87 10.65
CA ALA A 345 -14.44 33.70 11.36
C ALA A 345 -15.59 32.87 11.95
N GLN A 346 -15.43 31.56 12.06
CA GLN A 346 -16.37 30.64 12.70
C GLN A 346 -16.23 30.76 14.23
N LEU A 347 -16.86 31.78 14.84
CA LEU A 347 -16.75 32.02 16.27
C LEU A 347 -17.73 31.20 17.10
N VAL A 348 -18.91 30.90 16.54
CA VAL A 348 -20.05 30.29 17.24
C VAL A 348 -20.65 29.15 16.42
N ASN A 349 -20.29 27.90 16.72
CA ASN A 349 -20.98 26.74 16.15
C ASN A 349 -22.34 26.50 16.83
N GLY A 350 -23.32 27.37 16.53
CA GLY A 350 -24.63 27.42 17.19
C GLY A 350 -25.60 26.27 16.88
N GLY A 351 -25.19 25.28 16.09
CA GLY A 351 -26.02 24.14 15.69
C GLY A 351 -25.27 22.81 15.56
N ASN A 352 -24.02 22.71 16.04
CA ASN A 352 -23.10 21.60 15.77
C ASN A 352 -22.98 21.26 14.27
N ALA A 353 -22.81 22.30 13.44
CA ALA A 353 -22.50 22.17 12.03
C ALA A 353 -21.21 21.36 11.82
N ASP A 354 -21.15 20.65 10.70
CA ASP A 354 -19.96 19.97 10.20
C ASP A 354 -19.04 20.97 9.47
N PHE A 355 -17.75 20.65 9.32
CA PHE A 355 -16.75 21.51 8.65
C PHE A 355 -17.23 22.09 7.30
N GLY A 356 -17.77 21.24 6.42
CA GLY A 356 -18.29 21.65 5.10
C GLY A 356 -19.62 22.43 5.15
N ASP A 357 -20.10 22.76 6.35
CA ASP A 357 -21.29 23.53 6.65
C ASP A 357 -20.99 24.72 7.60
N TYR A 358 -19.71 24.98 7.92
CA TYR A 358 -19.28 26.14 8.72
C TYR A 358 -19.64 27.47 8.04
N LEU A 359 -20.08 28.43 8.88
CA LEU A 359 -20.50 29.77 8.50
C LEU A 359 -19.83 30.81 9.40
N ASP A 360 -19.22 31.81 8.77
CA ASP A 360 -18.41 32.79 9.48
C ASP A 360 -19.28 33.93 10.05
N GLU A 361 -19.06 34.28 11.30
CA GLU A 361 -19.54 35.52 11.94
C GLU A 361 -18.93 36.75 11.28
N LEU A 362 -19.70 37.84 11.14
CA LEU A 362 -19.17 39.15 10.77
C LEU A 362 -18.64 39.86 12.02
N ILE A 363 -17.33 40.06 12.07
CA ILE A 363 -16.62 40.75 13.15
C ILE A 363 -16.27 42.17 12.72
N VAL A 364 -16.52 43.13 13.61
CA VAL A 364 -16.26 44.56 13.44
C VAL A 364 -15.32 45.02 14.54
N CYS A 365 -14.13 45.49 14.18
CA CYS A 365 -13.11 45.92 15.14
C CYS A 365 -12.72 47.39 14.91
N THR A 366 -12.40 48.09 16.00
CA THR A 366 -11.96 49.49 16.00
C THR A 366 -10.78 49.67 16.95
N GLU A 367 -9.81 50.51 16.60
CA GLU A 367 -8.70 50.89 17.48
C GLU A 367 -8.81 52.38 17.84
N GLY A 368 -8.65 52.70 19.12
CA GLY A 368 -8.73 54.09 19.59
C GLY A 368 -7.51 54.92 19.16
N PRO A 369 -7.60 56.27 19.14
CA PRO A 369 -6.55 57.16 18.62
C PRO A 369 -5.23 57.17 19.44
N ASN A 370 -5.17 56.41 20.54
CA ASN A 370 -3.95 56.16 21.31
C ASN A 370 -3.22 54.86 20.88
N HIS A 371 -3.87 54.00 20.09
CA HIS A 371 -3.52 52.60 19.84
C HIS A 371 -3.47 51.74 21.13
N ASP A 372 -4.43 51.94 22.04
CA ASP A 372 -4.63 51.16 23.28
C ASP A 372 -5.19 49.73 23.02
N GLY A 373 -5.08 49.21 21.79
CA GLY A 373 -5.59 47.91 21.35
C GLY A 373 -6.97 47.97 20.67
N ALA A 374 -7.30 46.91 19.94
CA ALA A 374 -8.55 46.77 19.20
C ALA A 374 -9.73 46.37 20.11
N GLY A 375 -10.80 47.16 20.07
CA GLY A 375 -12.11 46.82 20.62
C GLY A 375 -13.03 46.29 19.53
N CYS A 376 -13.54 45.06 19.70
CA CYS A 376 -14.34 44.35 18.70
C CYS A 376 -15.78 44.08 19.14
N SER A 377 -16.64 43.85 18.15
CA SER A 377 -18.00 43.33 18.27
C SER A 377 -18.27 42.37 17.12
N PHE A 378 -19.25 41.49 17.24
CA PHE A 378 -19.60 40.51 16.20
C PHE A 378 -21.11 40.40 15.99
N LEU A 379 -21.48 39.79 14.86
CA LEU A 379 -22.84 39.49 14.44
C LEU A 379 -22.93 38.01 14.06
N THR A 380 -23.81 37.25 14.71
CA THR A 380 -24.06 35.83 14.40
C THR A 380 -24.50 35.68 12.93
N ASN A 381 -23.89 34.75 12.19
CA ASN A 381 -24.36 34.44 10.84
C ASN A 381 -25.65 33.59 10.90
N THR A 382 -26.71 34.03 10.23
CA THR A 382 -27.95 33.24 10.09
C THR A 382 -28.24 33.04 8.60
N ASP A 383 -27.88 31.88 8.07
CA ASP A 383 -28.07 31.46 6.67
C ASP A 383 -27.57 32.49 5.63
N GLY A 384 -26.44 33.15 5.91
CA GLY A 384 -25.84 34.18 5.05
C GLY A 384 -26.51 35.54 5.16
N SER A 385 -27.06 35.86 6.34
CA SER A 385 -27.65 37.14 6.72
C SER A 385 -27.19 37.58 8.11
N TYR A 386 -27.07 38.90 8.31
CA TYR A 386 -26.63 39.52 9.57
C TYR A 386 -27.66 40.58 10.04
N ASP A 387 -28.10 40.49 11.30
CA ASP A 387 -29.07 41.43 11.87
C ASP A 387 -28.36 42.39 12.84
N LYS A 388 -28.29 43.70 12.53
CA LYS A 388 -27.60 44.68 13.38
C LYS A 388 -28.15 44.74 14.81
N SER A 389 -29.37 44.26 15.07
CA SER A 389 -29.91 44.16 16.44
C SER A 389 -29.23 43.08 17.30
N ASP A 390 -28.47 42.16 16.69
CA ASP A 390 -27.68 41.11 17.35
C ASP A 390 -26.22 41.51 17.61
N LEU A 391 -25.85 42.79 17.45
CA LEU A 391 -24.46 43.24 17.62
C LEU A 391 -23.98 43.07 19.07
N ARG A 392 -23.11 42.08 19.30
CA ARG A 392 -22.57 41.69 20.62
C ARG A 392 -21.11 42.11 20.74
N LYS A 393 -20.69 42.58 21.92
CA LYS A 393 -19.26 42.87 22.19
C LYS A 393 -18.45 41.57 22.14
N LEU A 394 -17.26 41.62 21.54
CA LEU A 394 -16.29 40.52 21.50
C LEU A 394 -15.09 40.87 22.39
N GLU A 395 -14.91 40.15 23.49
CA GLU A 395 -13.80 40.36 24.44
C GLU A 395 -12.59 39.48 24.05
N LEU A 396 -11.64 40.05 23.29
CA LEU A 396 -10.52 39.31 22.67
C LEU A 396 -9.59 38.55 23.64
N GLY A 397 -9.61 38.86 24.94
CA GLY A 397 -8.69 38.30 25.95
C GLY A 397 -7.24 38.81 25.85
N LEU A 398 -6.73 39.03 24.64
CA LEU A 398 -5.40 39.58 24.35
C LEU A 398 -5.43 41.10 24.11
N PHE A 399 -4.32 41.75 24.42
CA PHE A 399 -3.97 43.05 23.83
C PHE A 399 -3.48 42.80 22.39
N CYS A 400 -4.15 43.38 21.39
CA CYS A 400 -3.69 43.33 20.01
C CYS A 400 -3.98 44.64 19.28
N HIS A 401 -3.04 45.07 18.42
CA HIS A 401 -3.28 46.14 17.46
C HIS A 401 -4.04 45.60 16.25
N LEU A 402 -4.96 46.38 15.70
CA LEU A 402 -5.85 46.00 14.60
C LEU A 402 -5.10 45.35 13.41
N ARG A 403 -4.02 45.99 12.95
CA ARG A 403 -3.12 45.52 11.87
C ARG A 403 -2.40 44.18 12.11
N GLY A 404 -2.54 43.59 13.30
CA GLY A 404 -1.99 42.28 13.66
C GLY A 404 -3.04 41.31 14.20
N LEU A 405 -4.30 41.71 14.25
CA LEU A 405 -5.41 40.85 14.68
C LEU A 405 -5.79 39.90 13.55
N HIS A 406 -5.86 38.61 13.88
CA HIS A 406 -6.33 37.56 13.00
C HIS A 406 -7.24 36.60 13.79
N PHE A 407 -7.97 35.77 13.05
CA PHE A 407 -8.77 34.68 13.60
C PHE A 407 -8.44 33.40 12.85
N GLY A 408 -8.51 32.25 13.52
CA GLY A 408 -8.28 30.94 12.91
C GLY A 408 -8.11 29.82 13.96
N ASP A 409 -8.68 28.65 13.74
CA ASP A 409 -8.61 27.51 14.65
C ASP A 409 -7.17 26.97 14.81
N ILE A 410 -6.59 27.09 16.01
CA ILE A 410 -5.25 26.58 16.34
C ILE A 410 -5.30 25.16 16.92
N ASN A 411 -6.47 24.70 17.37
CA ASN A 411 -6.61 23.48 18.17
C ASN A 411 -7.38 22.34 17.48
N GLY A 412 -8.03 22.62 16.35
CA GLY A 412 -8.78 21.68 15.52
C GLY A 412 -10.12 21.29 16.13
N ASP A 413 -10.81 22.17 16.86
CA ASP A 413 -12.15 21.93 17.40
C ASP A 413 -13.31 22.50 16.55
N GLY A 414 -12.99 23.27 15.50
CA GLY A 414 -13.96 23.88 14.61
C GLY A 414 -14.40 25.28 15.00
N LEU A 415 -13.76 25.90 15.99
CA LEU A 415 -13.97 27.30 16.36
C LEU A 415 -12.69 28.11 16.13
N ASP A 416 -12.83 29.26 15.48
CA ASP A 416 -11.68 30.12 15.22
C ASP A 416 -11.22 30.85 16.50
N ASP A 417 -9.92 30.76 16.78
CA ASP A 417 -9.26 31.37 17.95
C ASP A 417 -8.87 32.84 17.69
N VAL A 418 -8.66 33.63 18.75
CA VAL A 418 -8.12 35.00 18.62
C VAL A 418 -6.61 34.95 18.53
N ILE A 419 -6.07 35.58 17.48
CA ILE A 419 -4.63 35.57 17.16
C ILE A 419 -4.11 37.00 17.06
N CYS A 420 -2.93 37.24 17.63
CA CYS A 420 -2.19 38.47 17.44
C CYS A 420 -0.78 38.21 16.88
N ILE A 421 -0.47 38.81 15.73
CA ILE A 421 0.89 38.89 15.18
C ILE A 421 1.48 40.26 15.53
N ASN A 422 2.62 40.31 16.21
CA ASN A 422 3.28 41.58 16.57
C ASN A 422 4.22 42.11 15.48
N LEU A 423 4.85 43.28 15.71
CA LEU A 423 5.78 43.91 14.77
C LEU A 423 6.92 42.99 14.33
N GLU A 424 7.52 42.25 15.25
CA GLU A 424 8.60 41.28 15.02
C GLU A 424 8.07 39.87 14.69
N ALA A 425 6.90 39.79 14.03
CA ALA A 425 6.25 38.57 13.55
C ALA A 425 5.89 37.50 14.61
N LYS A 426 5.99 37.81 15.91
CA LYS A 426 5.65 36.88 17.01
C LYS A 426 4.16 36.62 17.06
N MET A 427 3.77 35.37 17.27
CA MET A 427 2.38 34.93 17.32
C MET A 427 1.93 34.67 18.77
N TYR A 428 0.82 35.30 19.14
CA TYR A 428 0.12 35.11 20.42
C TYR A 428 -1.30 34.63 20.13
N ALA A 429 -1.87 33.78 20.99
CA ALA A 429 -3.23 33.26 20.84
C ALA A 429 -4.00 33.16 22.17
N ALA A 430 -5.33 33.31 22.07
CA ALA A 430 -6.29 33.02 23.12
C ALA A 430 -7.41 32.14 22.56
N ILE A 431 -7.61 31.00 23.21
CA ILE A 431 -8.41 29.90 22.65
C ILE A 431 -9.89 30.13 22.91
N ASN A 432 -10.70 29.98 21.87
CA ASN A 432 -12.16 30.05 21.92
C ASN A 432 -12.71 28.93 22.82
N LYS A 433 -13.67 29.25 23.68
CA LYS A 433 -14.39 28.28 24.54
C LYS A 433 -15.81 28.01 24.06
N GLY A 434 -16.17 28.54 22.89
CA GLY A 434 -17.53 28.55 22.39
C GLY A 434 -18.48 29.36 23.28
N GLY A 435 -19.78 29.11 23.08
CA GLY A 435 -20.86 29.91 23.64
C GLY A 435 -21.28 31.05 22.70
N ASN A 436 -22.37 31.73 23.02
CA ASN A 436 -22.81 32.94 22.32
C ASN A 436 -23.29 34.00 23.33
N PRO A 437 -22.51 35.08 23.59
CA PRO A 437 -21.21 35.38 22.99
C PRO A 437 -20.12 34.37 23.35
N PRO A 438 -19.11 34.17 22.49
CA PRO A 438 -17.96 33.33 22.78
C PRO A 438 -17.06 33.96 23.85
N THR A 439 -16.21 33.14 24.47
CA THR A 439 -15.21 33.61 25.46
C THR A 439 -13.85 33.01 25.17
N PHE A 440 -12.77 33.75 25.45
CA PHE A 440 -11.41 33.38 25.07
C PHE A 440 -10.49 33.21 26.27
N ASP A 441 -9.66 32.16 26.22
CA ASP A 441 -8.76 31.71 27.28
C ASP A 441 -7.31 31.89 26.85
N VAL A 442 -6.65 32.91 27.40
CA VAL A 442 -5.27 33.30 27.06
C VAL A 442 -4.30 32.20 27.47
N LEU A 443 -3.53 31.69 26.50
CA LEU A 443 -2.54 30.64 26.75
C LEU A 443 -1.42 31.10 27.71
N PRO A 444 -0.69 30.18 28.36
CA PRO A 444 0.39 30.56 29.28
C PRO A 444 1.47 31.40 28.59
N ASP A 445 2.28 32.12 29.38
CA ASP A 445 3.27 33.10 28.90
C ASP A 445 2.65 34.28 28.13
N GLY A 446 1.43 34.68 28.51
CA GLY A 446 0.72 35.84 27.94
C GLY A 446 0.22 35.61 26.51
N GLY A 447 -0.15 34.37 26.19
CA GLY A 447 -0.62 33.96 24.87
C GLY A 447 0.49 33.53 23.91
N LEU A 448 1.78 33.71 24.22
CA LEU A 448 2.87 33.50 23.26
C LEU A 448 2.97 32.02 22.83
N ILE A 449 2.79 31.79 21.52
CA ILE A 449 2.91 30.48 20.86
C ILE A 449 3.99 30.42 19.78
N ARG A 450 4.44 31.55 19.20
CA ARG A 450 5.62 31.58 18.32
C ARG A 450 6.51 32.79 18.60
N GLY A 451 7.78 32.53 18.92
CA GLY A 451 8.81 33.55 19.12
C GLY A 451 9.40 34.08 17.81
N ALA A 452 10.17 35.16 17.89
CA ALA A 452 10.85 35.76 16.74
C ALA A 452 12.22 35.10 16.51
N GLY A 453 12.60 34.92 15.23
CA GLY A 453 13.91 34.40 14.84
C GLY A 453 14.05 32.86 14.89
N ASN A 454 12.94 32.12 14.98
CA ASN A 454 12.95 30.65 14.94
C ASN A 454 13.34 30.06 13.58
N ASP A 455 13.29 30.86 12.51
CA ASP A 455 13.23 30.41 11.10
C ASP A 455 14.00 31.30 10.10
N GLN A 456 14.60 32.41 10.55
CA GLN A 456 15.39 33.36 9.75
C GLN A 456 14.69 33.90 8.48
N THR A 457 13.36 33.88 8.41
CA THR A 457 12.60 34.21 7.18
C THR A 457 11.51 35.27 7.37
N CYS A 458 10.93 35.42 8.57
CA CYS A 458 10.14 36.59 8.94
C CYS A 458 10.96 37.56 9.82
N ASP A 459 11.14 38.79 9.36
CA ASP A 459 11.64 39.92 10.15
C ASP A 459 10.50 40.91 10.54
N SER A 460 9.38 40.94 9.81
CA SER A 460 8.27 41.87 10.06
C SER A 460 6.85 41.29 9.89
N GLN A 461 5.91 41.81 10.68
CA GLN A 461 4.47 41.47 10.70
C GLN A 461 3.84 41.21 9.33
N ASN A 462 4.09 42.08 8.34
CA ASN A 462 3.46 42.00 7.02
C ASN A 462 3.96 40.84 6.14
N GLN A 463 5.02 40.14 6.53
CA GLN A 463 5.48 38.90 5.88
C GLN A 463 4.68 37.67 6.31
N VAL A 464 3.95 37.72 7.43
CA VAL A 464 3.23 36.56 7.98
C VAL A 464 1.94 36.31 7.21
N ARG A 465 1.69 35.06 6.83
CA ARG A 465 0.36 34.56 6.43
C ARG A 465 0.04 33.33 7.28
N LEU A 466 -1.25 33.11 7.54
CA LEU A 466 -1.77 32.02 8.36
C LEU A 466 -2.83 31.27 7.56
N GLY A 467 -2.91 29.95 7.76
CA GLY A 467 -3.85 29.07 7.07
C GLY A 467 -3.41 27.62 7.19
N ASP A 468 -4.34 26.67 7.28
CA ASP A 468 -4.04 25.23 7.22
C ASP A 468 -3.42 24.86 5.86
N MET A 469 -2.14 24.49 5.82
CA MET A 469 -1.46 24.12 4.59
C MET A 469 -1.50 22.61 4.32
N ASP A 470 -1.49 21.77 5.36
CA ASP A 470 -1.40 20.31 5.19
C ASP A 470 -2.75 19.57 5.21
N GLY A 471 -3.81 20.29 5.58
CA GLY A 471 -5.22 19.91 5.56
C GLY A 471 -5.65 19.04 6.74
N ASP A 472 -5.13 19.26 7.96
CA ASP A 472 -5.52 18.51 9.16
C ASP A 472 -6.55 19.21 10.07
N GLY A 473 -6.85 20.48 9.79
CA GLY A 473 -7.80 21.31 10.52
C GLY A 473 -7.15 22.30 11.50
N ARG A 474 -5.82 22.40 11.54
CA ARG A 474 -5.08 23.35 12.38
C ARG A 474 -4.45 24.46 11.54
N LEU A 475 -4.50 25.69 12.05
CA LEU A 475 -3.91 26.84 11.40
C LEU A 475 -2.37 26.79 11.45
N ASP A 476 -1.73 26.74 10.28
CA ASP A 476 -0.28 26.82 10.14
C ASP A 476 0.22 28.27 10.07
N TYR A 477 1.52 28.45 10.32
CA TYR A 477 2.21 29.74 10.26
C TYR A 477 3.17 29.77 9.07
N CYS A 478 3.13 30.83 8.26
CA CYS A 478 3.97 30.97 7.07
C CYS A 478 4.61 32.36 6.93
N CYS A 479 5.81 32.39 6.36
CA CYS A 479 6.60 33.58 6.05
C CYS A 479 6.81 33.76 4.56
N ILE A 480 6.51 34.96 4.04
CA ILE A 480 6.87 35.37 2.67
C ILE A 480 8.24 36.08 2.69
N ASP A 481 9.22 35.56 1.95
CA ASP A 481 10.55 36.18 1.83
C ASP A 481 10.57 37.42 0.91
N GLY A 482 11.70 38.13 0.87
CA GLY A 482 11.88 39.32 0.03
C GLY A 482 11.83 39.10 -1.49
N LYS A 483 11.58 37.87 -1.96
CA LYS A 483 11.33 37.52 -3.38
C LYS A 483 9.88 37.12 -3.65
N GLY A 484 9.08 36.87 -2.60
CA GLY A 484 7.74 36.28 -2.70
C GLY A 484 7.69 34.76 -2.50
N ASP A 485 8.82 34.09 -2.18
CA ASP A 485 8.80 32.67 -1.85
C ASP A 485 8.22 32.48 -0.43
N ILE A 486 7.36 31.48 -0.25
CA ILE A 486 6.66 31.24 1.02
C ILE A 486 7.20 29.97 1.69
N TYR A 487 7.51 30.08 2.98
CA TYR A 487 8.01 29.02 3.84
C TYR A 487 7.00 28.82 4.99
N CYS A 488 6.70 27.58 5.38
CA CYS A 488 5.59 27.28 6.29
C CYS A 488 5.95 26.23 7.35
N TRP A 489 5.34 26.38 8.53
CA TRP A 489 5.51 25.50 9.67
C TRP A 489 4.17 24.98 10.17
N ARG A 490 4.05 23.65 10.19
CA ARG A 490 2.92 22.90 10.72
C ARG A 490 2.67 23.20 12.19
N ASN A 491 1.41 23.40 12.55
CA ASN A 491 0.88 23.33 13.90
C ASN A 491 0.55 21.86 14.27
N GLY A 492 1.52 21.14 14.85
CA GLY A 492 1.41 19.69 15.10
C GLY A 492 1.13 19.29 16.55
N GLY A 493 0.62 18.06 16.73
CA GLY A 493 0.28 17.47 18.03
C GLY A 493 -1.22 17.53 18.35
N SER A 494 -1.65 16.86 19.42
CA SER A 494 -3.09 16.67 19.72
C SER A 494 -3.72 17.79 20.55
N GLY A 495 -2.90 18.63 21.21
CA GLY A 495 -3.37 19.53 22.25
C GLY A 495 -3.81 20.91 21.77
N ARG A 496 -3.84 21.88 22.69
CA ARG A 496 -4.49 23.19 22.49
C ARG A 496 -3.71 24.19 21.63
N ALA A 497 -2.41 24.00 21.48
CA ALA A 497 -1.54 24.92 20.74
C ALA A 497 -0.19 24.27 20.38
N PRO A 498 0.55 24.78 19.38
CA PRO A 498 1.84 24.25 18.91
C PRO A 498 3.03 24.55 19.85
N VAL A 499 2.83 24.33 21.15
CA VAL A 499 3.82 24.53 22.22
C VAL A 499 3.77 23.35 23.20
N ALA A 500 4.95 22.88 23.64
CA ALA A 500 5.06 21.63 24.41
C ALA A 500 4.27 21.64 25.75
N LYS A 501 4.04 22.84 26.32
CA LYS A 501 3.20 23.06 27.51
C LYS A 501 1.71 22.78 27.29
N GLU A 502 1.25 22.78 26.03
CA GLU A 502 -0.12 22.47 25.59
C GLU A 502 -0.14 21.20 24.69
N ASN A 503 0.85 20.30 24.80
CA ASN A 503 1.00 19.07 24.01
C ASN A 503 1.02 19.25 22.47
N GLY A 504 1.60 20.35 21.98
CA GLY A 504 1.85 20.55 20.54
C GLY A 504 3.25 21.10 20.23
N TYR A 505 3.55 21.29 18.95
CA TYR A 505 4.84 21.74 18.45
C TYR A 505 4.73 22.41 17.07
N TRP A 506 5.71 23.26 16.74
CA TRP A 506 5.92 23.75 15.37
C TRP A 506 6.89 22.83 14.61
N GLN A 507 6.58 22.47 13.37
CA GLN A 507 7.44 21.64 12.50
C GLN A 507 7.53 22.23 11.09
N GLU A 508 8.71 22.34 10.49
CA GLU A 508 8.87 22.82 9.10
C GLU A 508 8.18 21.87 8.11
N LEU A 509 7.28 22.37 7.24
CA LEU A 509 6.53 21.52 6.29
C LEU A 509 7.44 20.95 5.18
N VAL A 510 8.40 21.75 4.72
CA VAL A 510 9.29 21.47 3.60
C VAL A 510 10.64 22.10 3.92
N GLY A 511 11.76 21.38 3.71
CA GLY A 511 13.12 21.92 3.89
C GLY A 511 13.52 22.91 2.78
N GLY A 512 12.74 23.96 2.61
CA GLY A 512 12.72 24.87 1.47
C GLY A 512 11.39 25.62 1.38
N ALA A 513 11.15 26.34 0.28
CA ALA A 513 9.90 27.09 0.14
C ALA A 513 8.72 26.18 -0.20
N THR A 514 7.68 26.20 0.64
CA THR A 514 6.38 25.55 0.47
C THR A 514 5.64 26.05 -0.78
N PHE A 515 5.82 27.32 -1.15
CA PHE A 515 5.33 27.90 -2.41
C PHE A 515 6.42 28.78 -3.06
N LYS A 516 6.48 28.75 -4.39
CA LYS A 516 7.41 29.57 -5.19
C LYS A 516 6.70 30.74 -5.85
N ALA A 517 7.29 31.93 -5.69
CA ALA A 517 6.80 33.21 -6.21
C ALA A 517 6.35 33.12 -7.68
N LYS A 518 5.23 33.76 -8.02
CA LYS A 518 4.62 33.75 -9.36
C LYS A 518 4.76 35.08 -10.11
N GLY A 519 5.28 36.13 -9.46
CA GLY A 519 5.45 37.45 -10.06
C GLY A 519 4.49 38.48 -9.48
N GLU A 520 4.58 38.67 -8.16
CA GLU A 520 3.74 39.50 -7.30
C GLU A 520 4.04 41.00 -7.53
N THR A 521 3.81 41.47 -8.76
CA THR A 521 4.24 42.79 -9.29
C THR A 521 3.72 44.02 -8.53
N GLN A 522 2.79 43.85 -7.59
CA GLN A 522 2.21 44.91 -6.77
C GLN A 522 2.53 44.72 -5.27
N GLY A 523 3.48 43.84 -4.94
CA GLY A 523 3.94 43.56 -3.57
C GLY A 523 3.21 42.40 -2.89
N ILE A 524 3.83 41.87 -1.83
CA ILE A 524 3.34 40.70 -1.07
C ILE A 524 1.98 40.95 -0.39
N ASP A 525 1.57 42.20 -0.26
CA ASP A 525 0.29 42.63 0.34
C ASP A 525 -0.94 42.19 -0.50
N GLY A 526 -0.72 41.71 -1.73
CA GLY A 526 -1.73 41.02 -2.53
C GLY A 526 -1.97 39.55 -2.15
N VAL A 527 -0.99 38.87 -1.52
CA VAL A 527 -1.11 37.45 -1.15
C VAL A 527 -2.15 37.28 -0.04
N ARG A 528 -3.15 36.44 -0.29
CA ARG A 528 -4.13 35.92 0.65
C ARG A 528 -4.03 34.41 0.71
N PHE A 529 -4.39 33.89 1.87
CA PHE A 529 -4.52 32.49 2.19
C PHE A 529 -5.99 32.26 2.53
N VAL A 530 -6.66 31.45 1.71
CA VAL A 530 -8.13 31.32 1.67
C VAL A 530 -8.48 29.92 1.20
N ASP A 531 -9.38 29.21 1.87
CA ASP A 531 -10.05 28.04 1.30
C ASP A 531 -11.08 28.50 0.25
N ILE A 532 -10.68 28.53 -1.03
CA ILE A 532 -11.50 29.07 -2.13
C ILE A 532 -12.28 27.97 -2.87
N ASN A 533 -11.90 26.70 -2.69
CA ASN A 533 -12.56 25.53 -3.28
C ASN A 533 -13.51 24.80 -2.29
N GLY A 534 -13.31 24.93 -0.98
CA GLY A 534 -14.09 24.36 0.12
C GLY A 534 -13.57 23.02 0.65
N ASP A 535 -12.32 22.64 0.36
CA ASP A 535 -11.80 21.31 0.69
C ASP A 535 -11.12 21.19 2.07
N GLY A 536 -10.98 22.31 2.79
CA GLY A 536 -10.30 22.37 4.09
C GLY A 536 -8.82 22.72 4.02
N ARG A 537 -8.24 22.87 2.82
CA ARG A 537 -6.89 23.40 2.63
C ARG A 537 -6.92 24.89 2.32
N THR A 538 -5.86 25.56 2.71
CA THR A 538 -5.64 26.96 2.36
C THR A 538 -5.03 27.07 0.97
N ASP A 539 -5.76 27.70 0.05
CA ASP A 539 -5.30 28.02 -1.29
C ASP A 539 -4.50 29.33 -1.31
N TRP A 540 -3.64 29.47 -2.31
CA TRP A 540 -2.92 30.71 -2.58
C TRP A 540 -3.75 31.59 -3.53
N VAL A 541 -4.17 32.76 -3.05
CA VAL A 541 -4.92 33.74 -3.82
C VAL A 541 -4.15 35.07 -3.82
N TYR A 542 -3.60 35.47 -4.97
CA TYR A 542 -3.01 36.80 -5.12
C TYR A 542 -4.03 37.77 -5.69
N LEU A 543 -4.53 38.65 -4.83
CA LEU A 543 -5.53 39.67 -5.13
C LEU A 543 -4.84 40.94 -5.64
N HIS A 544 -5.18 41.38 -6.86
CA HIS A 544 -4.72 42.62 -7.47
C HIS A 544 -5.56 43.82 -6.99
N ASN A 545 -5.06 45.04 -7.19
CA ASN A 545 -5.75 46.28 -6.78
C ASN A 545 -7.17 46.46 -7.35
N ASP A 546 -7.44 46.00 -8.58
CA ASP A 546 -8.75 46.13 -9.24
C ASP A 546 -9.75 45.01 -8.86
N GLY A 547 -9.38 44.14 -7.92
CA GLY A 547 -10.19 42.98 -7.52
C GLY A 547 -10.08 41.77 -8.45
N THR A 548 -9.22 41.78 -9.47
CA THR A 548 -8.82 40.52 -10.15
C THR A 548 -7.93 39.68 -9.24
N SER A 549 -7.79 38.38 -9.55
CA SER A 549 -6.89 37.50 -8.80
C SER A 549 -6.17 36.47 -9.67
N ASP A 550 -4.98 36.04 -9.22
CA ASP A 550 -4.40 34.75 -9.59
C ASP A 550 -4.66 33.74 -8.45
N ILE A 551 -4.99 32.49 -8.79
CA ILE A 551 -5.36 31.44 -7.82
C ILE A 551 -4.57 30.16 -8.12
N TYR A 552 -3.98 29.57 -7.09
CA TYR A 552 -3.40 28.23 -7.10
C TYR A 552 -3.98 27.44 -5.92
N VAL A 553 -4.64 26.32 -6.23
CA VAL A 553 -5.27 25.44 -5.27
C VAL A 553 -4.22 24.54 -4.60
N ASN A 554 -4.37 24.30 -3.31
CA ASN A 554 -3.53 23.44 -2.49
C ASN A 554 -4.07 22.02 -2.51
N GLN A 555 -3.36 21.08 -3.14
CA GLN A 555 -3.75 19.68 -3.18
C GLN A 555 -2.72 18.78 -2.47
N ARG A 556 -3.17 17.62 -1.95
CA ARG A 556 -2.28 16.62 -1.32
C ARG A 556 -1.32 16.05 -2.36
N GLY A 557 -0.09 16.55 -2.37
CA GLY A 557 0.94 16.15 -3.33
C GLY A 557 1.62 14.81 -3.04
N SER A 558 2.53 14.43 -3.93
CA SER A 558 3.33 13.20 -3.89
C SER A 558 4.81 13.47 -3.62
N ILE A 559 5.58 12.44 -3.23
CA ILE A 559 7.04 12.55 -3.09
C ILE A 559 7.79 12.52 -4.43
N SER A 560 7.15 11.96 -5.46
CA SER A 560 7.66 11.81 -6.83
C SER A 560 7.56 13.10 -7.64
N GLU A 561 6.50 13.89 -7.46
CA GLU A 561 6.25 15.12 -8.21
C GLU A 561 6.57 16.39 -7.40
N ASP A 562 6.07 16.50 -6.18
CA ASP A 562 6.18 17.71 -5.35
C ASP A 562 7.34 17.65 -4.35
N GLY A 563 7.92 16.46 -4.15
CA GLY A 563 9.13 16.24 -3.37
C GLY A 563 8.90 15.93 -1.89
N LYS A 564 10.00 15.99 -1.12
CA LYS A 564 10.06 15.53 0.29
C LYS A 564 9.32 16.45 1.26
N GLY A 565 8.86 15.88 2.36
CA GLY A 565 8.03 16.56 3.34
C GLY A 565 6.61 16.74 2.83
N LEU A 566 5.89 17.71 3.38
CA LEU A 566 4.48 17.99 3.09
C LEU A 566 4.31 19.13 2.07
N ALA A 567 5.10 19.10 0.99
CA ALA A 567 5.04 20.12 -0.06
C ALA A 567 3.71 20.00 -0.86
N PRO A 568 2.83 21.02 -0.85
CA PRO A 568 1.55 20.93 -1.57
C PRO A 568 1.73 20.80 -3.08
N HIS A 569 0.80 20.10 -3.72
CA HIS A 569 0.64 20.16 -5.16
C HIS A 569 -0.16 21.41 -5.53
N TRP A 570 0.49 22.36 -6.21
CA TRP A 570 -0.08 23.69 -6.46
C TRP A 570 -0.74 23.78 -7.84
N ALA A 571 -1.99 23.32 -7.93
CA ALA A 571 -2.78 23.31 -9.16
C ALA A 571 -3.29 24.72 -9.52
N LYS A 572 -2.89 25.29 -10.67
CA LYS A 572 -3.41 26.61 -11.09
C LYS A 572 -4.89 26.53 -11.45
N ALA A 573 -5.72 27.43 -10.89
CA ALA A 573 -7.13 27.53 -11.25
C ALA A 573 -7.33 27.88 -12.74
N SER A 574 -8.39 27.33 -13.35
CA SER A 574 -8.75 27.53 -14.76
C SER A 574 -9.44 28.88 -15.03
N SER A 575 -10.09 29.44 -14.01
CA SER A 575 -10.69 30.78 -13.99
C SER A 575 -10.52 31.39 -12.59
N THR A 576 -10.61 32.72 -12.50
CA THR A 576 -10.34 33.50 -11.28
C THR A 576 -11.29 34.71 -11.18
N HIS A 577 -11.24 35.46 -10.07
CA HIS A 577 -12.08 36.65 -9.86
C HIS A 577 -11.88 37.72 -10.94
N THR A 578 -12.96 38.40 -11.31
CA THR A 578 -12.94 39.50 -12.29
C THR A 578 -12.92 40.88 -11.63
N ALA A 579 -12.43 41.88 -12.37
CA ALA A 579 -12.23 43.25 -11.91
C ALA A 579 -13.54 43.93 -11.49
N TYR A 580 -13.57 44.51 -10.28
CA TYR A 580 -14.73 45.22 -9.77
C TYR A 580 -14.53 46.74 -9.90
N LYS A 581 -15.00 47.29 -11.03
CA LYS A 581 -14.67 48.64 -11.55
C LYS A 581 -15.02 49.84 -10.65
N GLU A 582 -15.74 49.64 -9.54
CA GLU A 582 -16.04 50.67 -8.56
C GLU A 582 -14.89 50.85 -7.53
N ILE A 583 -13.87 49.96 -7.55
CA ILE A 583 -12.78 49.91 -6.56
C ILE A 583 -11.43 49.63 -7.25
N ASP A 584 -10.39 50.37 -6.86
CA ASP A 584 -9.00 50.22 -7.31
C ASP A 584 -8.00 49.97 -6.16
N TYR A 585 -8.50 49.60 -4.98
CA TYR A 585 -7.70 49.33 -3.78
C TYR A 585 -8.07 47.99 -3.12
N ARG A 586 -7.11 47.06 -3.03
CA ARG A 586 -7.37 45.66 -2.66
C ARG A 586 -7.86 45.43 -1.22
N HIS A 587 -7.63 46.37 -0.30
CA HIS A 587 -8.06 46.25 1.10
C HIS A 587 -9.56 46.53 1.29
N ASN A 588 -10.29 46.78 0.20
CA ASN A 588 -11.75 46.78 0.22
C ASN A 588 -12.35 45.40 -0.13
N PHE A 589 -11.55 44.36 -0.39
CA PHE A 589 -12.04 43.00 -0.62
C PHE A 589 -11.62 42.05 0.50
N TYR A 590 -12.58 41.26 0.96
CA TYR A 590 -12.46 40.31 2.08
C TYR A 590 -13.01 38.95 1.63
N PHE A 591 -12.66 37.90 2.37
CA PHE A 591 -13.10 36.53 2.12
C PHE A 591 -13.74 35.96 3.39
N GLY A 592 -14.76 35.11 3.22
CA GLY A 592 -15.43 34.42 4.32
C GLY A 592 -16.50 33.45 3.83
N ARG A 593 -16.76 32.38 4.59
CA ARG A 593 -17.83 31.39 4.39
C ARG A 593 -19.17 32.01 4.80
N VAL A 594 -19.73 32.88 3.96
CA VAL A 594 -20.96 33.62 4.32
C VAL A 594 -22.21 32.85 3.93
N LYS A 595 -22.28 32.29 2.72
CA LYS A 595 -23.46 31.59 2.21
C LYS A 595 -23.38 30.08 2.46
N PRO A 596 -24.41 29.45 3.07
CA PRO A 596 -24.44 28.00 3.24
C PRO A 596 -24.50 27.25 1.90
N ARG A 597 -24.13 25.97 1.91
CA ARG A 597 -24.11 25.09 0.72
C ARG A 597 -25.42 25.01 -0.04
N SER A 598 -26.55 25.31 0.60
CA SER A 598 -27.88 25.40 -0.04
C SER A 598 -27.98 26.44 -1.16
N PHE A 599 -27.05 27.41 -1.22
CA PHE A 599 -26.93 28.37 -2.34
C PHE A 599 -26.16 27.81 -3.56
N ARG A 600 -25.69 26.55 -3.52
CA ARG A 600 -24.68 26.00 -4.44
C ARG A 600 -25.20 24.77 -5.18
N ALA A 601 -25.21 24.84 -6.52
CA ALA A 601 -25.86 23.85 -7.38
C ALA A 601 -25.10 22.52 -7.52
N ASP A 602 -23.82 22.50 -7.15
CA ASP A 602 -22.99 21.31 -6.99
C ASP A 602 -23.28 20.56 -5.67
N GLY A 603 -23.94 21.20 -4.70
CA GLY A 603 -24.21 20.63 -3.37
C GLY A 603 -22.95 20.42 -2.51
N GLY A 604 -21.80 20.91 -2.96
CA GLY A 604 -20.52 20.85 -2.27
C GLY A 604 -20.48 21.68 -0.97
N PRO A 605 -19.34 21.68 -0.27
CA PRO A 605 -19.19 22.34 1.02
C PRO A 605 -19.30 23.88 0.95
N THR A 606 -19.39 24.53 2.12
CA THR A 606 -19.07 25.95 2.28
C THR A 606 -17.60 26.20 1.88
N ARG A 607 -17.33 27.41 1.38
CA ARG A 607 -16.08 27.83 0.73
C ARG A 607 -16.08 29.36 0.68
N ALA A 608 -14.94 30.02 0.68
CA ALA A 608 -14.94 31.48 0.81
C ALA A 608 -15.70 32.20 -0.32
N ASP A 609 -16.68 33.02 0.05
CA ASP A 609 -17.32 34.02 -0.81
C ASP A 609 -16.47 35.31 -0.80
N ARG A 610 -16.63 36.18 -1.81
CA ARG A 610 -15.93 37.47 -1.88
C ARG A 610 -16.81 38.60 -1.36
N ILE A 611 -16.40 39.25 -0.28
CA ILE A 611 -17.07 40.40 0.33
C ILE A 611 -16.37 41.69 -0.12
N ILE A 612 -17.15 42.74 -0.36
CA ILE A 612 -16.69 44.03 -0.88
C ILE A 612 -17.15 45.14 0.07
N LEU A 613 -16.19 45.85 0.68
CA LEU A 613 -16.42 47.06 1.45
C LEU A 613 -16.56 48.25 0.49
N HIS A 614 -17.78 48.71 0.28
CA HIS A 614 -18.08 49.82 -0.62
C HIS A 614 -18.45 51.07 0.19
N ARG A 615 -17.68 52.15 0.02
CA ARG A 615 -17.84 53.39 0.80
C ARG A 615 -18.80 54.34 0.09
N ILE A 616 -19.86 54.75 0.78
CA ILE A 616 -20.98 55.51 0.20
C ILE A 616 -20.76 57.03 0.33
N GLY A 617 -20.17 57.47 1.44
CA GLY A 617 -19.94 58.90 1.69
C GLY A 617 -19.19 59.19 2.99
N PHE A 618 -18.50 60.33 3.00
CA PHE A 618 -17.75 60.87 4.13
C PHE A 618 -18.59 61.91 4.88
N HIS A 619 -18.56 61.89 6.22
CA HIS A 619 -19.19 62.87 7.09
C HIS A 619 -18.12 63.82 7.67
N GLU A 620 -18.13 65.08 7.23
CA GLU A 620 -17.12 66.09 7.61
C GLU A 620 -17.15 66.53 9.09
N VAL A 621 -18.19 66.15 9.86
CA VAL A 621 -18.45 66.68 11.21
C VAL A 621 -17.76 65.84 12.30
N ASP A 622 -17.62 64.54 12.04
CA ASP A 622 -17.08 63.50 12.92
C ASP A 622 -15.95 62.69 12.25
N GLU A 623 -15.48 63.16 11.08
CA GLU A 623 -14.45 62.57 10.21
C GLU A 623 -14.78 61.14 9.71
N SER A 624 -16.06 60.73 9.72
CA SER A 624 -16.43 59.33 9.51
C SER A 624 -16.73 58.94 8.06
N TYR A 625 -16.65 57.64 7.77
CA TYR A 625 -17.08 57.04 6.51
C TYR A 625 -18.26 56.10 6.72
N SER A 626 -19.32 56.33 5.94
CA SER A 626 -20.43 55.39 5.77
C SER A 626 -20.10 54.37 4.67
N ALA A 627 -20.41 53.09 4.91
CA ALA A 627 -20.18 52.00 3.95
C ALA A 627 -21.32 50.97 3.94
N ASP A 628 -21.53 50.35 2.77
CA ASP A 628 -22.24 49.08 2.62
C ASP A 628 -21.25 47.94 2.37
N LEU A 629 -21.62 46.75 2.84
CA LEU A 629 -20.98 45.51 2.44
C LEU A 629 -21.78 44.94 1.27
N LYS A 630 -21.11 44.64 0.16
CA LYS A 630 -21.64 43.86 -0.95
C LYS A 630 -21.00 42.48 -0.93
N ILE A 631 -21.63 41.48 -1.54
CA ILE A 631 -21.12 40.10 -1.62
C ILE A 631 -21.24 39.55 -3.03
N GLN A 632 -20.25 38.74 -3.41
CA GLN A 632 -20.27 37.84 -4.55
C GLN A 632 -20.10 36.40 -4.02
N THR A 633 -21.18 35.63 -4.06
CA THR A 633 -21.19 34.22 -3.66
C THR A 633 -20.31 33.39 -4.59
N ASN A 634 -19.44 32.55 -4.03
CA ASN A 634 -18.54 31.69 -4.78
C ASN A 634 -19.27 30.42 -5.26
N LEU A 635 -19.63 30.44 -6.55
CA LEU A 635 -20.24 29.34 -7.30
C LEU A 635 -19.19 28.55 -8.11
N GLY A 636 -17.92 28.66 -7.75
CA GLY A 636 -16.83 27.88 -8.33
C GLY A 636 -16.89 26.42 -7.89
N VAL A 637 -16.30 25.54 -8.72
CA VAL A 637 -16.33 24.07 -8.53
C VAL A 637 -14.99 23.45 -8.93
N GLY A 638 -14.73 22.24 -8.43
CA GLY A 638 -13.57 21.42 -8.78
C GLY A 638 -12.34 21.67 -7.91
N GLY A 639 -11.35 20.78 -8.04
CA GLY A 639 -10.08 20.83 -7.31
C GLY A 639 -10.13 20.31 -5.88
N THR A 640 -11.27 19.83 -5.39
CA THR A 640 -11.49 19.44 -3.99
C THR A 640 -11.31 17.93 -3.72
N LYS A 641 -11.24 17.08 -4.76
CA LYS A 641 -11.17 15.61 -4.64
C LYS A 641 -10.14 15.03 -5.61
N LEU A 642 -9.27 14.17 -5.09
CA LEU A 642 -8.24 13.45 -5.84
C LEU A 642 -8.62 11.97 -5.99
N LYS A 643 -8.09 11.28 -7.01
CA LYS A 643 -8.45 9.88 -7.31
C LYS A 643 -8.08 8.93 -6.17
N GLY A 644 -6.89 9.12 -5.59
CA GLY A 644 -6.39 8.34 -4.47
C GLY A 644 -7.23 8.46 -3.21
N ASP A 645 -8.01 9.54 -3.05
CA ASP A 645 -8.95 9.70 -1.92
C ASP A 645 -10.09 8.67 -1.94
N GLY A 646 -10.33 8.03 -3.10
CA GLY A 646 -11.34 7.01 -3.27
C GLY A 646 -10.83 5.59 -3.06
N VAL A 647 -9.55 5.38 -2.77
CA VAL A 647 -8.93 4.05 -2.77
C VAL A 647 -9.08 3.34 -1.42
N PHE A 648 -9.70 2.17 -1.46
CA PHE A 648 -9.88 1.24 -0.33
C PHE A 648 -9.53 -0.19 -0.76
N TYR A 649 -9.25 -1.05 0.22
CA TYR A 649 -8.86 -2.45 0.02
C TYR A 649 -9.61 -3.33 1.04
N CYS A 650 -10.13 -4.48 0.59
CA CYS A 650 -10.76 -5.49 1.43
C CYS A 650 -11.07 -6.76 0.62
N ASP A 651 -10.91 -7.97 1.17
CA ASP A 651 -11.30 -9.23 0.52
C ASP A 651 -12.82 -9.38 0.40
N MET A 652 -13.38 -9.05 -0.77
CA MET A 652 -14.81 -9.11 -1.02
C MET A 652 -15.30 -10.50 -1.46
N PHE A 653 -14.37 -11.41 -1.82
CA PHE A 653 -14.69 -12.74 -2.35
C PHE A 653 -14.51 -13.87 -1.34
N GLY A 654 -13.63 -13.70 -0.34
CA GLY A 654 -13.19 -14.74 0.59
C GLY A 654 -12.06 -15.57 0.00
N SER A 655 -11.08 -14.87 -0.56
CA SER A 655 -9.92 -15.40 -1.28
C SER A 655 -8.66 -15.51 -0.41
N GLY A 656 -8.58 -14.78 0.70
CA GLY A 656 -7.35 -14.58 1.48
C GLY A 656 -6.44 -13.49 0.89
N SER A 657 -7.01 -12.51 0.17
CA SER A 657 -6.30 -11.32 -0.31
C SER A 657 -7.30 -10.19 -0.61
N ASP A 658 -6.88 -8.95 -0.40
CA ASP A 658 -7.72 -7.77 -0.59
C ASP A 658 -8.01 -7.48 -2.08
N ASP A 659 -9.27 -7.20 -2.38
CA ASP A 659 -9.70 -6.58 -3.63
C ASP A 659 -9.53 -5.07 -3.59
N TYR A 660 -9.37 -4.45 -4.77
CA TYR A 660 -9.34 -3.00 -4.89
C TYR A 660 -10.77 -2.44 -5.02
N LEU A 661 -11.16 -1.60 -4.06
CA LEU A 661 -12.42 -0.85 -4.10
C LEU A 661 -12.13 0.63 -4.37
N TRP A 662 -12.88 1.22 -5.30
CA TRP A 662 -12.89 2.66 -5.50
C TRP A 662 -14.23 3.29 -5.13
N VAL A 663 -14.20 4.23 -4.19
CA VAL A 663 -15.36 4.86 -3.58
C VAL A 663 -15.48 6.33 -4.03
N LEU A 664 -16.61 6.65 -4.66
CA LEU A 664 -17.01 8.02 -4.97
C LEU A 664 -17.34 8.78 -3.69
N SER A 665 -17.11 10.09 -3.65
CA SER A 665 -17.40 10.93 -2.47
C SER A 665 -18.85 10.83 -1.96
N THR A 666 -19.80 10.44 -2.81
CA THR A 666 -21.23 10.25 -2.49
C THR A 666 -21.64 8.81 -2.15
N GLY A 667 -20.70 7.87 -2.08
CA GLY A 667 -20.93 6.49 -1.62
C GLY A 667 -21.23 5.45 -2.71
N ALA A 668 -20.97 5.75 -3.98
CA ALA A 668 -20.91 4.73 -5.06
C ALA A 668 -19.59 3.96 -5.00
N ILE A 669 -19.64 2.63 -5.05
CA ILE A 669 -18.49 1.74 -4.87
C ILE A 669 -18.27 0.92 -6.14
N THR A 670 -17.08 1.04 -6.73
CA THR A 670 -16.59 0.27 -7.88
C THR A 670 -15.61 -0.80 -7.42
N LEU A 671 -15.76 -2.05 -7.88
CA LEU A 671 -14.92 -3.18 -7.48
C LEU A 671 -13.98 -3.63 -8.61
N PHE A 672 -12.74 -3.97 -8.22
CA PHE A 672 -11.71 -4.58 -9.03
C PHE A 672 -11.13 -5.79 -8.29
N GLN A 673 -11.39 -6.99 -8.79
CA GLN A 673 -10.97 -8.24 -8.17
C GLN A 673 -9.44 -8.40 -8.18
N ASN A 674 -8.87 -8.88 -7.07
CA ASN A 674 -7.47 -9.32 -7.04
C ASN A 674 -7.30 -10.59 -7.88
N ILE A 675 -6.45 -10.53 -8.91
CA ILE A 675 -6.17 -11.65 -9.82
C ILE A 675 -4.69 -12.07 -9.78
N HIS A 676 -3.96 -11.62 -8.76
CA HIS A 676 -2.53 -11.87 -8.53
C HIS A 676 -1.62 -11.63 -9.76
N SER A 677 -2.02 -10.75 -10.67
CA SER A 677 -1.33 -10.43 -11.93
C SER A 677 -1.00 -8.93 -12.04
N PRO A 678 -0.24 -8.36 -11.09
CA PRO A 678 0.04 -6.92 -11.05
C PRO A 678 0.76 -6.43 -12.33
N PRO A 679 0.42 -5.23 -12.86
CA PRO A 679 -0.45 -4.21 -12.28
C PRO A 679 -1.92 -4.30 -12.72
N ALA A 680 -2.37 -5.47 -13.19
CA ALA A 680 -3.72 -5.72 -13.65
C ALA A 680 -4.61 -6.30 -12.53
N TRP A 681 -5.86 -5.84 -12.53
CA TRP A 681 -6.95 -6.29 -11.66
C TRP A 681 -8.11 -6.77 -12.54
N GLY A 682 -9.07 -7.52 -11.99
CA GLY A 682 -10.30 -7.90 -12.70
C GLY A 682 -11.39 -6.84 -12.54
N PRO A 683 -11.64 -5.92 -13.49
CA PRO A 683 -12.64 -4.87 -13.33
C PRO A 683 -14.06 -5.42 -13.37
N LEU A 684 -14.85 -5.13 -12.33
CA LEU A 684 -16.24 -5.58 -12.21
C LEU A 684 -17.27 -4.44 -12.31
N GLY A 685 -16.86 -3.20 -12.02
CA GLY A 685 -17.70 -2.01 -12.14
C GLY A 685 -18.39 -1.62 -10.83
N GLU A 686 -19.38 -0.73 -10.91
CA GLU A 686 -20.16 -0.28 -9.75
C GLU A 686 -20.99 -1.45 -9.20
N ILE A 687 -20.77 -1.80 -7.93
CA ILE A 687 -21.44 -2.91 -7.23
C ILE A 687 -22.61 -2.44 -6.35
N ILE A 688 -22.52 -1.22 -5.80
CA ILE A 688 -23.56 -0.60 -4.97
C ILE A 688 -23.32 0.92 -4.87
N ASP A 689 -24.37 1.69 -4.63
CA ASP A 689 -24.26 3.06 -4.11
C ASP A 689 -25.13 3.19 -2.86
N ILE A 690 -24.48 3.35 -1.70
CA ILE A 690 -25.16 3.40 -0.39
C ILE A 690 -25.65 4.81 0.00
N LYS A 691 -25.38 5.84 -0.82
CA LYS A 691 -25.78 7.24 -0.58
C LYS A 691 -25.31 7.75 0.79
N ARG A 692 -24.01 7.64 1.06
CA ARG A 692 -23.33 8.14 2.28
C ARG A 692 -22.08 8.91 1.88
N ASP A 693 -21.64 9.85 2.71
CA ASP A 693 -20.34 10.49 2.48
C ASP A 693 -19.22 9.44 2.59
N ARG A 694 -18.27 9.43 1.66
CA ARG A 694 -17.17 8.46 1.64
C ARG A 694 -16.41 8.35 2.95
N LYS A 695 -16.27 9.43 3.72
CA LYS A 695 -15.55 9.41 5.01
C LYS A 695 -16.32 8.68 6.13
N SER A 696 -17.58 8.32 5.90
CA SER A 696 -18.33 7.41 6.78
C SER A 696 -18.12 5.93 6.47
N ILE A 697 -17.52 5.58 5.32
CA ILE A 697 -17.54 4.22 4.77
C ILE A 697 -16.25 3.48 5.11
N HIS A 698 -16.39 2.34 5.78
CA HIS A 698 -15.33 1.39 6.08
C HIS A 698 -15.72 0.00 5.55
N PHE A 699 -14.76 -0.90 5.44
CA PHE A 699 -14.94 -2.27 4.98
C PHE A 699 -14.31 -3.24 5.98
N GLY A 700 -14.86 -4.45 6.08
CA GLY A 700 -14.36 -5.50 6.97
C GLY A 700 -15.41 -6.56 7.23
N ASP A 701 -14.99 -7.79 7.55
CA ASP A 701 -15.92 -8.88 7.86
C ASP A 701 -16.57 -8.63 9.24
N TRP A 702 -17.86 -8.33 9.29
CA TRP A 702 -18.58 -8.11 10.54
C TRP A 702 -19.22 -9.41 11.08
N ASP A 703 -19.40 -10.41 10.22
CA ASP A 703 -20.25 -11.58 10.46
C ASP A 703 -19.46 -12.90 10.58
N GLY A 704 -18.16 -12.87 10.27
CA GLY A 704 -17.19 -13.96 10.41
C GLY A 704 -17.34 -15.05 9.35
N ASP A 705 -17.83 -14.71 8.14
CA ASP A 705 -18.00 -15.67 7.03
C ASP A 705 -16.86 -15.66 5.99
N GLY A 706 -15.79 -14.92 6.30
CA GLY A 706 -14.54 -14.80 5.54
C GLY A 706 -14.57 -13.72 4.47
N LYS A 707 -15.52 -12.78 4.50
CA LYS A 707 -15.69 -11.76 3.44
C LYS A 707 -15.96 -10.38 4.03
N CYS A 708 -15.37 -9.36 3.43
CA CYS A 708 -15.66 -7.99 3.82
C CYS A 708 -17.11 -7.59 3.53
N ASP A 709 -17.74 -7.02 4.57
CA ASP A 709 -18.98 -6.28 4.50
C ASP A 709 -18.71 -4.78 4.30
N ILE A 710 -19.78 -4.00 4.14
CA ILE A 710 -19.72 -2.53 4.13
C ILE A 710 -20.31 -2.00 5.44
N LEU A 711 -19.59 -1.08 6.09
CA LEU A 711 -19.96 -0.43 7.34
C LEU A 711 -20.01 1.09 7.12
N ALA A 712 -21.10 1.75 7.52
CA ALA A 712 -21.22 3.22 7.44
C ALA A 712 -21.49 3.86 8.81
N VAL A 713 -20.64 4.82 9.18
CA VAL A 713 -20.58 5.46 10.51
C VAL A 713 -21.33 6.78 10.56
N GLU A 714 -22.19 6.95 11.57
CA GLU A 714 -22.78 8.25 11.91
C GLU A 714 -21.82 9.07 12.80
N ARG A 715 -21.14 10.08 12.22
CA ARG A 715 -20.13 10.97 12.85
C ARG A 715 -20.40 11.33 14.32
N HIS A 716 -21.63 11.77 14.62
CA HIS A 716 -21.98 12.39 15.91
C HIS A 716 -22.62 11.41 16.91
N THR A 717 -22.90 10.16 16.52
CA THR A 717 -23.69 9.22 17.33
C THR A 717 -22.99 7.89 17.60
N GLY A 718 -21.93 7.59 16.83
CA GLY A 718 -21.20 6.32 16.86
C GLY A 718 -21.97 5.12 16.34
N ARG A 719 -23.14 5.33 15.72
CA ARG A 719 -23.94 4.25 15.14
C ARG A 719 -23.32 3.76 13.83
N VAL A 720 -23.56 2.48 13.53
CA VAL A 720 -23.01 1.79 12.35
C VAL A 720 -24.14 1.09 11.61
N GLU A 721 -24.41 1.56 10.39
CA GLU A 721 -25.18 0.80 9.40
C GLU A 721 -24.28 -0.26 8.77
N TRP A 722 -24.84 -1.46 8.56
CA TRP A 722 -24.15 -2.63 8.03
C TRP A 722 -24.89 -3.18 6.81
N TRP A 723 -24.15 -3.45 5.74
CA TRP A 723 -24.62 -4.11 4.54
C TRP A 723 -23.84 -5.41 4.38
N ARG A 724 -24.49 -6.53 4.72
CA ARG A 724 -23.87 -7.85 4.65
C ARG A 724 -23.61 -8.27 3.20
N ASN A 725 -22.39 -8.69 2.90
CA ASN A 725 -21.98 -9.35 1.68
C ASN A 725 -22.60 -10.75 1.56
N LEU A 726 -23.21 -11.04 0.40
CA LEU A 726 -23.91 -12.30 0.12
C LEU A 726 -23.20 -13.18 -0.93
N HIS A 727 -21.97 -12.82 -1.33
CA HIS A 727 -21.19 -13.52 -2.36
C HIS A 727 -21.04 -15.02 -2.06
N LYS A 728 -21.15 -15.86 -3.10
CA LYS A 728 -20.89 -17.30 -3.07
C LYS A 728 -20.04 -17.72 -4.27
N THR A 729 -19.25 -18.76 -4.09
CA THR A 729 -18.42 -19.37 -5.15
C THR A 729 -19.21 -19.60 -6.43
N GLY A 730 -18.86 -18.87 -7.50
CA GLY A 730 -19.53 -18.92 -8.81
C GLY A 730 -20.46 -17.74 -9.12
N ASP A 731 -20.77 -16.88 -8.15
CA ASP A 731 -21.29 -15.54 -8.43
C ASP A 731 -20.22 -14.69 -9.15
N LYS A 732 -20.65 -13.64 -9.86
CA LYS A 732 -19.73 -12.77 -10.63
C LYS A 732 -19.31 -11.50 -9.92
N VAL A 733 -20.14 -11.04 -8.98
CA VAL A 733 -19.96 -9.83 -8.18
C VAL A 733 -20.63 -10.05 -6.83
N PRO A 734 -20.14 -9.43 -5.74
CA PRO A 734 -20.87 -9.35 -4.49
C PRO A 734 -22.27 -8.72 -4.66
N THR A 735 -23.20 -9.12 -3.81
CA THR A 735 -24.49 -8.44 -3.62
C THR A 735 -24.76 -8.32 -2.13
N PHE A 736 -25.57 -7.35 -1.71
CA PHE A 736 -25.64 -6.95 -0.29
C PHE A 736 -27.05 -6.99 0.29
N ALA A 737 -27.15 -7.38 1.56
CA ALA A 737 -28.36 -7.22 2.38
C ALA A 737 -28.15 -6.13 3.44
N GLY A 738 -28.88 -5.02 3.33
CA GLY A 738 -28.82 -3.93 4.30
C GLY A 738 -29.58 -2.66 3.85
N PRO A 739 -29.45 -1.56 4.60
CA PRO A 739 -28.74 -1.48 5.88
C PRO A 739 -29.47 -2.23 7.01
N GLN A 740 -28.70 -2.79 7.93
CA GLN A 740 -29.13 -3.14 9.29
C GLN A 740 -28.27 -2.35 10.29
N TRP A 741 -28.66 -2.24 11.56
CA TRP A 741 -27.78 -1.64 12.57
C TRP A 741 -26.84 -2.70 13.13
N ALA A 742 -25.55 -2.56 12.85
CA ALA A 742 -24.47 -3.26 13.55
C ALA A 742 -24.29 -2.67 14.97
N VAL A 743 -24.36 -1.33 15.07
CA VAL A 743 -24.34 -0.60 16.35
C VAL A 743 -25.43 0.46 16.34
N ASP A 744 -26.39 0.37 17.26
CA ASP A 744 -27.50 1.33 17.42
C ASP A 744 -27.51 1.98 18.82
N THR A 745 -28.48 2.88 19.04
CA THR A 745 -28.83 3.52 20.31
C THR A 745 -28.87 2.60 21.54
N ALA A 746 -29.15 1.30 21.36
CA ALA A 746 -29.15 0.30 22.42
C ALA A 746 -27.76 -0.11 22.95
N TYR A 747 -26.67 0.28 22.28
CA TYR A 747 -25.32 0.10 22.77
C TYR A 747 -24.82 1.37 23.47
N ASP A 748 -24.44 1.28 24.75
CA ASP A 748 -24.10 2.45 25.56
C ASP A 748 -22.67 2.98 25.31
N HIS A 749 -21.74 2.13 24.83
CA HIS A 749 -20.33 2.50 24.61
C HIS A 749 -20.04 2.95 23.16
N ARG A 750 -20.97 3.70 22.56
CA ARG A 750 -20.79 4.26 21.21
C ARG A 750 -19.73 5.37 21.19
N CYS A 751 -18.89 5.36 20.16
CA CYS A 751 -17.85 6.35 19.94
C CYS A 751 -18.42 7.69 19.48
N ILE A 752 -18.11 8.77 20.19
CA ILE A 752 -18.58 10.13 19.87
C ILE A 752 -17.44 11.07 19.40
N GLU A 753 -16.26 10.49 19.10
CA GLU A 753 -15.06 11.21 18.64
C GLU A 753 -15.12 11.64 17.15
N GLY A 754 -16.10 11.13 16.41
CA GLY A 754 -16.41 11.48 15.02
C GLY A 754 -15.23 11.36 14.06
N TRP A 755 -14.93 12.44 13.37
CA TRP A 755 -13.76 12.60 12.50
C TRP A 755 -13.43 14.09 12.35
N GLY A 756 -12.17 14.44 12.11
CA GLY A 756 -11.71 15.82 11.86
C GLY A 756 -11.77 16.21 10.39
N ASN A 757 -10.98 17.21 9.98
CA ASN A 757 -10.94 17.69 8.59
C ASN A 757 -10.14 16.72 7.72
N GLY A 758 -8.87 16.50 8.06
CA GLY A 758 -7.93 15.70 7.28
C GLY A 758 -8.48 14.33 6.89
N VAL A 759 -8.29 13.96 5.62
CA VAL A 759 -9.03 12.87 4.93
C VAL A 759 -9.02 11.53 5.69
N TYR A 760 -7.96 11.22 6.45
CA TYR A 760 -7.86 10.00 7.28
C TYR A 760 -7.89 10.25 8.81
N ASP A 761 -8.33 11.43 9.28
CA ASP A 761 -8.58 11.67 10.72
C ASP A 761 -9.91 11.05 11.17
N TYR A 762 -9.91 9.73 11.38
CA TYR A 762 -11.04 9.00 11.92
C TYR A 762 -10.97 8.94 13.45
N GLY A 763 -12.11 9.10 14.12
CA GLY A 763 -12.29 8.79 15.54
C GLY A 763 -12.87 7.40 15.79
N LEU A 764 -13.34 6.71 14.75
CA LEU A 764 -13.87 5.34 14.80
C LEU A 764 -13.24 4.54 13.66
N GLU A 765 -12.68 3.38 13.97
CA GLU A 765 -12.09 2.44 12.99
C GLU A 765 -12.55 1.00 13.28
N PHE A 766 -12.25 0.09 12.35
CA PHE A 766 -12.60 -1.33 12.46
C PHE A 766 -11.38 -2.21 12.12
N ALA A 767 -11.08 -3.19 12.97
CA ALA A 767 -10.07 -4.23 12.75
C ALA A 767 -10.26 -5.40 13.72
N ASP A 768 -9.82 -6.61 13.39
CA ASP A 768 -9.89 -7.78 14.30
C ASP A 768 -8.80 -7.67 15.38
N LEU A 769 -9.17 -7.63 16.66
CA LEU A 769 -8.25 -7.46 17.79
C LEU A 769 -7.90 -8.76 18.54
N ASP A 770 -8.59 -9.89 18.30
CA ASP A 770 -8.30 -11.17 18.98
C ASP A 770 -8.22 -12.44 18.10
N GLY A 771 -8.50 -12.33 16.80
CA GLY A 771 -8.27 -13.35 15.78
C GLY A 771 -9.45 -14.29 15.52
N ASP A 772 -10.69 -13.86 15.79
CA ASP A 772 -11.90 -14.65 15.48
C ASP A 772 -12.53 -14.37 14.10
N LYS A 773 -11.82 -13.60 13.26
CA LYS A 773 -12.15 -13.18 11.89
C LYS A 773 -13.33 -12.20 11.81
N ARG A 774 -13.50 -11.38 12.84
CA ARG A 774 -14.49 -10.30 12.88
C ARG A 774 -13.78 -8.99 13.11
N VAL A 775 -14.13 -7.96 12.35
CA VAL A 775 -13.67 -6.61 12.67
C VAL A 775 -14.40 -6.10 13.91
N ASP A 776 -13.61 -5.67 14.89
CA ASP A 776 -14.07 -5.11 16.15
C ASP A 776 -14.28 -3.60 16.03
N TYR A 777 -14.98 -3.03 17.00
CA TYR A 777 -15.35 -1.61 17.01
C TYR A 777 -14.36 -0.81 17.86
N ILE A 778 -13.60 0.07 17.21
CA ILE A 778 -12.46 0.80 17.81
C ILE A 778 -12.78 2.30 17.88
N CYS A 779 -12.60 2.91 19.06
CA CYS A 779 -12.84 4.34 19.29
C CYS A 779 -11.56 5.06 19.70
N MET A 780 -11.17 6.10 18.95
CA MET A 780 -9.86 6.76 19.02
C MET A 780 -9.99 8.26 19.37
N GLU A 781 -9.59 8.62 20.58
CA GLU A 781 -9.51 10.02 21.01
C GLU A 781 -8.45 10.79 20.20
N LYS A 782 -8.57 12.12 20.09
CA LYS A 782 -7.59 12.99 19.39
C LYS A 782 -6.12 12.79 19.81
N ASN A 783 -5.87 12.30 21.03
CA ASN A 783 -4.55 12.01 21.62
C ASN A 783 -4.07 10.55 21.41
N MET A 784 -4.82 9.75 20.64
CA MET A 784 -4.62 8.31 20.45
C MET A 784 -4.64 7.45 21.73
N ARG A 785 -5.45 7.85 22.72
CA ARG A 785 -6.04 6.89 23.67
C ARG A 785 -7.19 6.16 22.98
N VAL A 786 -7.22 4.84 23.07
CA VAL A 786 -8.17 4.00 22.33
C VAL A 786 -9.00 3.13 23.26
N PHE A 787 -10.29 3.08 23.02
CA PHE A 787 -11.25 2.17 23.64
C PHE A 787 -11.74 1.14 22.62
N GLY A 788 -11.98 -0.09 23.07
CA GLY A 788 -12.32 -1.21 22.18
C GLY A 788 -13.55 -1.99 22.61
N THR A 789 -14.29 -2.47 21.62
CA THR A 789 -15.44 -3.34 21.77
C THR A 789 -15.31 -4.50 20.82
N LEU A 790 -15.21 -5.72 21.36
CA LEU A 790 -15.18 -6.91 20.51
C LEU A 790 -16.55 -7.18 19.90
N ASN A 791 -16.57 -7.43 18.60
CA ASN A 791 -17.69 -7.93 17.84
C ASN A 791 -17.66 -9.46 17.92
N LYS A 792 -18.49 -10.06 18.76
CA LYS A 792 -18.59 -11.53 18.89
C LYS A 792 -19.93 -12.03 18.37
N ALA A 793 -19.98 -13.31 18.03
CA ALA A 793 -21.12 -13.94 17.34
C ALA A 793 -22.44 -13.81 18.11
N GLY A 794 -23.16 -12.71 17.89
CA GLY A 794 -24.42 -12.35 18.55
C GLY A 794 -24.33 -11.32 19.69
N GLU A 795 -23.14 -10.80 20.05
CA GLU A 795 -22.99 -9.79 21.12
C GLU A 795 -21.77 -8.86 20.96
N LEU A 796 -21.89 -7.62 21.47
CA LEU A 796 -20.79 -6.65 21.54
C LEU A 796 -20.19 -6.62 22.95
N GLN A 797 -18.90 -6.96 23.10
CA GLN A 797 -18.21 -7.01 24.39
C GLN A 797 -17.28 -5.81 24.59
N TRP A 798 -17.66 -4.84 25.43
CA TRP A 798 -16.80 -3.72 25.84
C TRP A 798 -15.52 -4.22 26.54
N LYS A 799 -14.35 -3.66 26.19
CA LYS A 799 -13.03 -4.01 26.75
C LYS A 799 -12.29 -2.84 27.40
N ASP A 800 -12.99 -1.72 27.63
CA ASP A 800 -12.41 -0.50 28.20
C ASP A 800 -11.25 0.04 27.33
N GLN A 801 -10.34 0.81 27.92
CA GLN A 801 -9.21 1.42 27.23
C GLN A 801 -8.18 0.37 26.77
N ILE A 802 -8.33 -0.11 25.53
CA ILE A 802 -7.43 -1.09 24.90
C ILE A 802 -6.03 -0.56 24.63
N LYS A 803 -5.83 0.76 24.47
CA LYS A 803 -4.52 1.36 24.23
C LYS A 803 -4.37 2.70 24.96
N LEU A 804 -3.35 2.79 25.82
CA LEU A 804 -2.89 4.06 26.38
C LEU A 804 -2.16 4.91 25.32
N ALA A 805 -2.40 6.22 25.33
CA ALA A 805 -1.83 7.20 24.41
C ALA A 805 -0.28 7.10 24.31
N PRO A 806 0.29 6.77 23.13
CA PRO A 806 1.73 6.75 22.92
C PRO A 806 2.33 8.17 22.95
N ASP A 807 3.61 8.28 23.30
CA ASP A 807 4.36 9.55 23.40
C ASP A 807 3.63 10.66 24.20
N ASN A 808 2.88 10.29 25.25
CA ASN A 808 2.01 11.19 26.04
C ASN A 808 0.90 11.89 25.23
N GLY A 809 0.54 11.33 24.07
CA GLY A 809 -0.51 11.82 23.17
C GLY A 809 -0.04 12.82 22.11
N THR A 810 1.26 13.07 21.94
CA THR A 810 1.76 14.05 20.95
C THR A 810 1.74 13.54 19.50
N LEU A 811 1.19 12.36 19.23
CA LEU A 811 1.09 11.78 17.87
C LEU A 811 -0.34 11.94 17.35
N ASP A 812 -0.48 12.50 16.15
CA ASP A 812 -1.80 12.76 15.54
C ASP A 812 -2.52 11.42 15.22
N ARG A 813 -3.78 11.24 15.64
CA ARG A 813 -4.52 9.97 15.42
C ARG A 813 -4.67 9.60 13.94
N ALA A 814 -4.79 10.59 13.05
CA ALA A 814 -4.89 10.44 11.59
C ALA A 814 -3.68 9.72 10.93
N ASN A 815 -2.58 9.60 11.66
CA ASN A 815 -1.35 8.93 11.21
C ASN A 815 -1.28 7.46 11.66
N PHE A 816 -2.27 6.96 12.41
CA PHE A 816 -2.32 5.54 12.82
C PHE A 816 -3.07 4.67 11.80
N LYS A 817 -2.73 3.39 11.78
CA LYS A 817 -3.32 2.33 10.96
C LYS A 817 -3.42 1.04 11.80
N TRP A 818 -4.45 0.25 11.52
CA TRP A 818 -4.68 -1.07 12.10
C TRP A 818 -4.57 -2.10 11.00
N ALA A 819 -3.69 -3.10 11.17
CA ALA A 819 -3.51 -4.19 10.21
C ALA A 819 -2.68 -5.32 10.83
N ASP A 820 -2.97 -6.58 10.50
CA ASP A 820 -2.08 -7.69 10.83
C ASP A 820 -0.82 -7.60 9.95
N VAL A 821 0.35 -7.41 10.56
CA VAL A 821 1.62 -7.35 9.83
C VAL A 821 2.65 -8.39 10.28
N ASP A 822 2.43 -9.14 11.37
CA ASP A 822 3.30 -10.26 11.79
C ASP A 822 2.72 -11.67 11.53
N GLY A 823 1.44 -11.75 11.17
CA GLY A 823 0.74 -12.95 10.67
C GLY A 823 0.02 -13.74 11.75
N ASP A 824 -0.10 -13.22 12.97
CA ASP A 824 -0.68 -13.95 14.11
C ASP A 824 -2.23 -13.89 14.20
N GLY A 825 -2.86 -13.33 13.17
CA GLY A 825 -4.31 -13.25 12.96
C GLY A 825 -4.97 -12.02 13.58
N LYS A 826 -4.20 -11.09 14.14
CA LYS A 826 -4.69 -9.91 14.87
C LYS A 826 -4.15 -8.64 14.27
N ALA A 827 -4.95 -7.59 14.27
CA ALA A 827 -4.52 -6.27 13.87
C ALA A 827 -3.52 -5.69 14.87
N ASP A 828 -2.32 -5.41 14.38
CA ASP A 828 -1.32 -4.58 15.03
C ASP A 828 -1.65 -3.10 14.91
N LEU A 829 -0.96 -2.29 15.71
CA LEU A 829 -1.05 -0.83 15.64
C LEU A 829 0.22 -0.24 15.00
N ILE A 830 0.05 0.45 13.88
CA ILE A 830 1.13 1.14 13.16
C ILE A 830 0.92 2.66 13.26
N TRP A 831 1.94 3.42 13.65
CA TRP A 831 1.99 4.88 13.43
C TRP A 831 2.88 5.18 12.24
N VAL A 832 2.38 5.97 11.28
CA VAL A 832 3.09 6.31 10.05
C VAL A 832 3.51 7.77 10.04
N ASP A 833 4.80 8.05 9.82
CA ASP A 833 5.28 9.43 9.73
C ASP A 833 4.63 10.18 8.55
N LYS A 834 3.98 11.31 8.85
CA LYS A 834 3.24 12.13 7.88
C LYS A 834 4.12 12.59 6.71
N PHE A 835 5.42 12.83 6.93
CA PHE A 835 6.36 13.47 6.00
C PHE A 835 7.09 12.48 5.09
N ASP A 836 7.46 11.30 5.61
CA ASP A 836 8.23 10.31 4.85
C ASP A 836 7.77 8.84 4.96
N GLY A 837 6.65 8.57 5.65
CA GLY A 837 5.97 7.28 5.61
C GLY A 837 6.57 6.21 6.53
N LYS A 838 7.56 6.56 7.36
CA LYS A 838 8.17 5.60 8.30
C LYS A 838 7.18 5.10 9.34
N GLY A 839 7.00 3.78 9.39
CA GLY A 839 6.07 3.11 10.29
C GLY A 839 6.75 2.66 11.59
N ARG A 840 6.24 3.12 12.74
CA ARG A 840 6.48 2.55 14.07
C ARG A 840 5.41 1.49 14.35
N LEU A 841 5.80 0.32 14.83
CA LEU A 841 4.92 -0.81 15.10
C LEU A 841 4.78 -1.10 16.61
N TRP A 842 3.56 -1.41 17.04
CA TRP A 842 3.25 -2.08 18.30
C TRP A 842 2.49 -3.38 17.97
N THR A 843 3.07 -4.54 18.28
CA THR A 843 2.44 -5.83 17.97
C THR A 843 1.38 -6.21 19.01
N ASN A 844 0.32 -6.89 18.58
CA ASN A 844 -0.87 -7.18 19.38
C ASN A 844 -0.69 -8.46 20.24
N GLY A 845 -0.35 -8.29 21.53
CA GLY A 845 -0.25 -9.38 22.50
C GLY A 845 -1.59 -9.88 23.06
N GLY A 846 -2.71 -9.46 22.49
CA GLY A 846 -4.07 -9.82 22.91
C GLY A 846 -4.51 -9.21 24.25
N PHE A 847 -5.66 -9.67 24.75
CA PHE A 847 -6.37 -9.14 25.93
C PHE A 847 -5.76 -9.55 27.30
N THR A 848 -4.43 -9.43 27.41
CA THR A 848 -3.72 -9.45 28.69
C THR A 848 -3.39 -8.01 29.10
N PRO A 849 -3.92 -7.48 30.21
CA PRO A 849 -3.70 -6.08 30.59
C PRO A 849 -2.22 -5.76 30.91
N ALA A 850 -1.64 -4.81 30.18
CA ALA A 850 -0.25 -4.38 30.34
C ALA A 850 -0.09 -2.86 30.14
N ALA A 851 0.94 -2.26 30.76
CA ALA A 851 1.33 -0.85 30.56
C ALA A 851 0.19 0.21 30.67
N GLY A 852 -0.82 -0.04 31.52
CA GLY A 852 -1.99 0.85 31.66
C GLY A 852 -3.05 0.69 30.56
N SER A 853 -3.03 -0.42 29.83
CA SER A 853 -3.98 -0.81 28.78
C SER A 853 -4.64 -2.15 29.12
N SER A 854 -5.85 -2.42 28.61
CA SER A 854 -6.51 -3.74 28.80
C SER A 854 -5.97 -4.84 27.88
N MET A 855 -5.17 -4.48 26.87
CA MET A 855 -4.41 -5.37 25.99
C MET A 855 -2.89 -5.21 26.18
N THR A 856 -2.13 -6.17 25.67
CA THR A 856 -0.66 -6.10 25.57
C THR A 856 -0.26 -5.53 24.20
N TRP A 857 0.67 -4.58 24.18
CA TRP A 857 1.13 -3.86 23.00
C TRP A 857 2.65 -3.76 23.00
N ASP A 858 3.32 -4.69 22.31
CA ASP A 858 4.78 -4.81 22.35
C ASP A 858 5.42 -3.86 21.33
N TYR A 859 6.11 -2.83 21.83
CA TYR A 859 6.68 -1.79 20.97
C TYR A 859 7.92 -2.27 20.22
N GLN A 860 7.76 -2.45 18.91
CA GLN A 860 8.82 -2.90 18.01
C GLN A 860 9.73 -1.76 17.53
N GLY A 861 9.32 -0.50 17.67
CA GLY A 861 10.03 0.64 17.09
C GLY A 861 9.75 0.79 15.59
N PHE A 862 10.63 1.48 14.86
CA PHE A 862 10.49 1.64 13.41
C PHE A 862 10.74 0.32 12.68
N ARG A 863 9.75 -0.15 11.92
CA ARG A 863 9.83 -1.34 11.05
C ARG A 863 9.67 -1.02 9.56
N PHE A 864 8.96 0.05 9.22
CA PHE A 864 8.77 0.45 7.82
C PHE A 864 9.65 1.66 7.50
N ASP A 865 10.44 1.59 6.41
CA ASP A 865 11.51 2.57 6.12
C ASP A 865 11.07 3.88 5.46
N GLY A 866 9.84 3.93 4.96
CA GLY A 866 9.22 5.13 4.40
C GLY A 866 9.48 5.33 2.91
N HIS A 867 8.41 5.22 2.11
CA HIS A 867 8.45 5.30 0.64
C HIS A 867 7.42 6.27 0.04
N GLY A 868 6.77 7.09 0.87
CA GLY A 868 5.73 8.05 0.47
C GLY A 868 5.43 9.01 1.63
N ARG A 869 4.44 9.88 1.50
CA ARG A 869 3.94 10.68 2.65
C ARG A 869 2.99 9.81 3.47
N GLY A 870 2.93 9.95 4.79
CA GLY A 870 2.14 9.07 5.66
C GLY A 870 0.65 9.00 5.31
N GLN A 871 0.07 10.12 4.85
CA GLN A 871 -1.30 10.20 4.32
C GLN A 871 -1.53 9.37 3.04
N ASN A 872 -0.49 8.89 2.38
CA ASN A 872 -0.55 8.10 1.15
C ASN A 872 -0.16 6.63 1.39
N ILE A 873 -0.04 6.20 2.66
CA ILE A 873 0.34 4.85 3.06
C ILE A 873 -0.88 4.09 3.57
N HIS A 874 -1.06 2.90 3.01
CA HIS A 874 -2.09 1.92 3.38
C HIS A 874 -1.39 0.62 3.82
N PHE A 875 -2.11 -0.18 4.61
CA PHE A 875 -1.72 -1.54 4.94
C PHE A 875 -2.87 -2.45 4.49
N SER A 876 -2.58 -3.36 3.57
CA SER A 876 -3.57 -4.15 2.84
C SER A 876 -2.94 -5.45 2.33
N GLU A 877 -3.66 -6.56 2.35
CA GLU A 877 -3.16 -7.86 1.92
C GLU A 877 -3.23 -8.00 0.39
N ILE A 878 -2.29 -7.40 -0.33
CA ILE A 878 -2.27 -7.42 -1.80
C ILE A 878 -1.66 -8.74 -2.31
N GLY A 879 -0.71 -9.29 -1.55
CA GLY A 879 -0.09 -10.61 -1.79
C GLY A 879 -0.71 -11.74 -0.97
N THR A 880 -0.40 -12.98 -1.33
CA THR A 880 -0.98 -14.20 -0.73
C THR A 880 -0.26 -14.62 0.57
N SER A 881 -0.04 -13.71 1.51
CA SER A 881 1.02 -13.87 2.54
C SER A 881 0.57 -14.04 3.99
N GLY A 882 -0.75 -14.03 4.24
CA GLY A 882 -1.40 -14.03 5.56
C GLY A 882 -1.30 -12.70 6.30
N ARG A 883 -0.90 -11.61 5.62
CA ARG A 883 -0.45 -10.33 6.23
C ARG A 883 -0.66 -9.15 5.29
N ALA A 884 -0.87 -7.99 5.90
CA ALA A 884 -0.89 -6.71 5.20
C ALA A 884 0.51 -6.28 4.71
N ASP A 885 0.56 -5.87 3.45
CA ASP A 885 1.71 -5.27 2.80
C ASP A 885 1.79 -3.76 3.06
N TYR A 886 2.99 -3.19 2.99
CA TYR A 886 3.15 -1.72 2.99
C TYR A 886 2.83 -1.18 1.60
N HIS A 887 1.74 -0.42 1.47
CA HIS A 887 1.17 -0.04 0.17
C HIS A 887 1.14 1.49 -0.01
N VAL A 888 1.67 1.99 -1.13
CA VAL A 888 1.77 3.44 -1.41
C VAL A 888 0.79 3.84 -2.52
N VAL A 889 -0.22 4.64 -2.20
CA VAL A 889 -1.24 5.14 -3.14
C VAL A 889 -0.91 6.57 -3.58
N TRP A 890 -0.77 6.80 -4.87
CA TRP A 890 -0.48 8.12 -5.45
C TRP A 890 -1.79 8.93 -5.51
N PRO A 891 -1.85 10.14 -4.92
CA PRO A 891 -3.12 10.82 -4.64
C PRO A 891 -3.83 11.32 -5.90
N ASP A 892 -3.08 11.86 -6.86
CA ASP A 892 -3.55 12.42 -8.13
C ASP A 892 -4.08 11.36 -9.11
N THR A 893 -3.44 10.18 -9.13
CA THR A 893 -3.58 9.15 -10.16
C THR A 893 -4.27 7.87 -9.67
N ALA A 894 -4.33 7.63 -8.36
CA ALA A 894 -4.65 6.32 -7.76
C ALA A 894 -3.76 5.17 -8.26
N ILE A 895 -2.57 5.49 -8.80
CA ILE A 895 -1.51 4.53 -9.07
C ILE A 895 -0.98 4.03 -7.73
N SER A 896 -0.60 2.75 -7.64
CA SER A 896 -0.05 2.22 -6.39
C SER A 896 1.16 1.29 -6.56
N ASP A 897 2.07 1.39 -5.60
CA ASP A 897 3.27 0.58 -5.47
C ASP A 897 3.26 -0.18 -4.12
N THR A 898 3.27 -1.52 -4.16
CA THR A 898 3.34 -2.38 -2.97
C THR A 898 4.78 -2.71 -2.62
N TYR A 899 5.09 -2.72 -1.33
CA TYR A 899 6.28 -3.32 -0.73
C TYR A 899 5.81 -4.53 0.09
N PHE A 900 5.89 -5.71 -0.52
CA PHE A 900 5.28 -6.92 0.01
C PHE A 900 5.92 -7.36 1.32
N ASN A 901 5.07 -7.72 2.29
CA ASN A 901 5.42 -8.18 3.62
C ASN A 901 5.43 -9.71 3.68
N ASP A 902 6.09 -10.36 2.72
CA ASP A 902 5.92 -11.78 2.42
C ASP A 902 6.84 -12.74 3.19
N CYS A 903 7.53 -12.27 4.22
CA CYS A 903 8.53 -13.02 4.99
C CYS A 903 9.79 -13.48 4.20
N SER A 904 9.96 -13.07 2.94
CA SER A 904 10.96 -13.64 2.00
C SER A 904 12.46 -13.37 2.30
N ARG A 905 12.82 -13.08 3.55
CA ARG A 905 14.21 -13.13 4.05
C ARG A 905 14.49 -14.20 5.08
N GLN A 906 13.47 -14.84 5.69
CA GLN A 906 13.69 -16.04 6.49
C GLN A 906 13.52 -17.32 5.64
N GLY A 907 14.50 -18.21 5.72
CA GLY A 907 14.40 -19.62 5.28
C GLY A 907 14.37 -19.95 3.78
N GLU A 908 13.76 -19.14 2.91
CA GLU A 908 13.38 -19.53 1.54
C GLU A 908 14.54 -20.03 0.65
N GLY A 909 15.75 -19.54 0.85
CA GLY A 909 16.94 -19.92 0.06
C GLY A 909 18.18 -20.19 0.90
N GLN A 910 18.02 -20.54 2.19
CA GLN A 910 19.14 -20.88 3.06
C GLN A 910 19.87 -22.12 2.55
N ASP A 911 21.20 -22.07 2.56
CA ASP A 911 21.99 -23.26 2.29
C ASP A 911 22.13 -24.11 3.54
N ASP A 912 21.69 -25.37 3.44
CA ASP A 912 21.78 -26.41 4.48
C ASP A 912 23.18 -26.52 5.13
N TYR A 913 24.24 -26.09 4.42
CA TYR A 913 25.62 -26.07 4.91
C TYR A 913 26.38 -24.84 4.37
N PRO A 914 27.27 -24.20 5.17
CA PRO A 914 28.14 -23.11 4.70
C PRO A 914 29.09 -23.48 3.55
N GLU A 915 29.35 -24.77 3.34
CA GLU A 915 30.15 -25.31 2.25
C GLU A 915 29.52 -26.62 1.73
N PRO A 916 29.17 -26.74 0.44
CA PRO A 916 28.61 -27.98 -0.14
C PRO A 916 29.56 -29.17 -0.07
N PHE A 917 29.01 -30.37 0.14
CA PHE A 917 29.75 -31.64 0.14
C PHE A 917 29.13 -32.67 -0.80
N ASP A 918 29.96 -33.62 -1.26
CA ASP A 918 29.53 -34.77 -2.07
C ASP A 918 28.64 -35.71 -1.22
N PRO A 919 27.33 -35.86 -1.51
CA PRO A 919 26.46 -36.77 -0.75
C PRO A 919 26.77 -38.25 -1.02
N ASN A 920 27.72 -38.56 -1.92
CA ASN A 920 28.12 -39.90 -2.35
C ASN A 920 26.93 -40.69 -2.92
N LEU A 921 26.21 -40.09 -3.88
CA LEU A 921 25.08 -40.76 -4.54
C LEU A 921 25.50 -42.13 -5.13
N PRO A 922 24.65 -43.16 -4.97
CA PRO A 922 25.00 -44.52 -5.38
C PRO A 922 25.12 -44.64 -6.91
N THR A 923 26.18 -45.29 -7.37
CA THR A 923 26.34 -45.60 -8.79
C THR A 923 25.24 -46.53 -9.27
N LEU A 924 24.41 -46.06 -10.19
CA LEU A 924 23.34 -46.84 -10.81
C LEU A 924 23.89 -48.10 -11.52
N PRO A 925 23.10 -49.18 -11.65
CA PRO A 925 23.43 -50.35 -12.47
C PRO A 925 23.82 -49.98 -13.91
N GLY A 926 24.66 -50.81 -14.52
CA GLY A 926 25.47 -50.43 -15.70
C GLY A 926 24.67 -50.05 -16.97
N GLY A 927 25.18 -49.15 -17.82
CA GLY A 927 26.51 -48.52 -17.70
C GLY A 927 26.88 -47.53 -18.80
N SER A 928 27.99 -47.80 -19.49
CA SER A 928 28.80 -46.83 -20.25
C SER A 928 28.07 -46.02 -21.33
N VAL A 929 28.48 -44.75 -21.47
CA VAL A 929 28.09 -43.82 -22.55
C VAL A 929 28.13 -44.51 -23.92
N GLY A 930 26.95 -44.68 -24.53
CA GLY A 930 26.77 -45.21 -25.87
C GLY A 930 25.91 -44.27 -26.70
N THR A 931 26.42 -43.82 -27.85
CA THR A 931 25.68 -42.95 -28.77
C THR A 931 24.68 -43.76 -29.59
N GLY A 932 23.41 -43.73 -29.17
CA GLY A 932 22.23 -43.99 -30.01
C GLY A 932 22.14 -45.32 -30.74
N ASP A 933 21.50 -46.30 -30.11
CA ASP A 933 20.48 -47.16 -30.75
C ASP A 933 19.66 -47.89 -29.68
N PHE A 934 18.34 -48.00 -29.85
CA PHE A 934 17.43 -48.68 -28.91
C PHE A 934 17.19 -50.14 -29.34
N PRO A 935 17.40 -51.14 -28.45
CA PRO A 935 17.01 -52.53 -28.73
C PRO A 935 15.49 -52.69 -28.82
N THR A 936 15.00 -53.40 -29.84
CA THR A 936 13.57 -53.52 -30.17
C THR A 936 12.80 -54.59 -29.38
N ASP A 937 13.47 -55.34 -28.51
CA ASP A 937 13.12 -56.75 -28.28
C ASP A 937 12.23 -57.02 -27.05
N ARG A 938 11.60 -56.00 -26.44
CA ARG A 938 10.60 -56.15 -25.34
C ARG A 938 9.12 -55.97 -25.77
N LEU A 939 8.82 -55.61 -27.03
CA LEU A 939 7.46 -55.19 -27.45
C LEU A 939 6.43 -56.31 -27.76
N ASP A 940 6.82 -57.59 -27.80
CA ASP A 940 5.99 -58.65 -28.41
C ASP A 940 5.07 -59.45 -27.46
N TYR A 941 5.08 -59.18 -26.15
CA TYR A 941 4.34 -60.02 -25.17
C TYR A 941 2.86 -59.64 -24.92
N ALA A 942 2.33 -58.63 -25.61
CA ALA A 942 1.00 -58.05 -25.36
C ALA A 942 -0.04 -58.30 -26.47
N LYS A 943 0.07 -59.39 -27.25
CA LYS A 943 -0.78 -59.65 -28.44
C LYS A 943 -1.35 -61.08 -28.53
N SER A 944 -1.87 -61.64 -27.44
CA SER A 944 -2.62 -62.90 -27.52
C SER A 944 -3.72 -63.08 -26.47
N GLU A 945 -4.73 -62.20 -26.48
CA GLU A 945 -6.10 -62.58 -26.11
C GLU A 945 -7.13 -61.63 -26.76
N TYR A 946 -8.42 -61.95 -26.67
CA TYR A 946 -9.55 -61.26 -27.35
C TYR A 946 -9.54 -61.28 -28.90
N GLN A 947 -9.68 -62.48 -29.48
CA GLN A 947 -10.56 -62.64 -30.65
C GLN A 947 -11.88 -63.28 -30.23
N GLY A 948 -13.03 -62.64 -30.52
CA GLY A 948 -14.33 -63.21 -30.19
C GLY A 948 -15.56 -62.41 -30.64
N ILE A 949 -16.19 -62.89 -31.73
CA ILE A 949 -17.64 -62.75 -32.06
C ILE A 949 -18.10 -61.43 -32.74
N TYR A 950 -17.93 -61.40 -34.07
CA TYR A 950 -18.95 -61.26 -35.13
C TYR A 950 -20.03 -60.12 -35.15
N TRP A 951 -19.99 -59.31 -36.23
CA TRP A 951 -21.05 -58.88 -37.21
C TRP A 951 -22.44 -58.35 -36.69
N ASP A 952 -23.24 -57.53 -37.40
CA ASP A 952 -23.46 -57.41 -38.87
C ASP A 952 -24.16 -56.07 -39.34
N VAL A 953 -24.15 -55.81 -40.66
CA VAL A 953 -24.95 -54.92 -41.56
C VAL A 953 -25.60 -53.56 -41.16
N SER A 954 -24.99 -52.48 -41.71
CA SER A 954 -25.52 -51.66 -42.85
C SER A 954 -26.44 -50.40 -42.69
N GLN A 955 -26.44 -49.59 -43.78
CA GLN A 955 -27.33 -48.47 -44.20
C GLN A 955 -27.43 -47.26 -43.22
N ALA A 956 -27.04 -46.02 -43.51
CA ALA A 956 -27.03 -45.16 -44.71
C ALA A 956 -28.39 -44.50 -45.08
N VAL A 957 -28.47 -43.17 -44.89
CA VAL A 957 -29.13 -42.09 -45.69
C VAL A 957 -28.94 -40.78 -44.89
N LEU A 958 -28.18 -39.76 -45.31
CA LEU A 958 -28.28 -38.81 -46.44
C LEU A 958 -29.38 -37.73 -46.33
N ARG A 959 -28.95 -36.47 -46.56
CA ARG A 959 -29.68 -35.24 -46.96
C ARG A 959 -30.45 -34.42 -45.90
N SER A 960 -30.67 -33.10 -46.08
CA SER A 960 -29.88 -32.02 -46.72
C SER A 960 -30.60 -30.64 -46.69
N VAL A 961 -29.91 -29.58 -46.25
CA VAL A 961 -30.07 -28.15 -46.64
C VAL A 961 -28.69 -27.48 -46.38
N GLY A 962 -28.09 -26.53 -47.09
CA GLY A 962 -28.48 -25.62 -48.20
C GLY A 962 -28.39 -24.15 -47.70
N ARG A 963 -27.27 -23.41 -47.82
CA ARG A 963 -26.76 -22.62 -48.99
C ARG A 963 -27.81 -21.66 -49.60
N PRO A 964 -27.46 -20.46 -50.18
CA PRO A 964 -26.11 -19.97 -50.62
C PRO A 964 -25.77 -18.44 -50.43
N LEU A 965 -24.49 -18.03 -50.69
CA LEU A 965 -23.97 -16.80 -51.39
C LEU A 965 -24.44 -15.35 -50.97
N CYS A 966 -23.75 -14.20 -51.20
CA CYS A 966 -22.43 -13.82 -51.77
C CYS A 966 -22.00 -12.35 -51.43
N GLY A 967 -20.72 -11.99 -51.65
CA GLY A 967 -20.23 -10.60 -51.89
C GLY A 967 -19.63 -9.85 -50.67
N PHE A 968 -18.67 -8.92 -50.81
CA PHE A 968 -17.91 -8.42 -51.98
C PHE A 968 -16.59 -7.72 -51.51
N GLU A 969 -15.43 -8.01 -52.14
CA GLU A 969 -14.26 -7.13 -52.46
C GLU A 969 -13.56 -6.21 -51.39
N LEU A 970 -12.29 -5.76 -51.50
CA LEU A 970 -11.22 -5.86 -52.54
C LEU A 970 -9.78 -5.60 -51.96
N THR A 971 -8.74 -5.98 -52.72
CA THR A 971 -7.28 -5.63 -52.61
C THR A 971 -6.48 -6.07 -51.37
N GLY A 972 -5.20 -6.48 -51.49
CA GLY A 972 -4.41 -6.75 -52.70
C GLY A 972 -2.93 -7.11 -52.41
N ASP A 973 -2.33 -7.98 -53.23
CA ASP A 973 -0.93 -8.45 -53.15
C ASP A 973 -0.29 -8.51 -54.54
N PRO A 974 0.98 -8.10 -54.69
CA PRO A 974 1.82 -8.63 -55.76
C PRO A 974 3.30 -8.86 -55.38
N ALA A 975 3.72 -10.13 -55.24
CA ALA A 975 5.14 -10.48 -55.21
C ALA A 975 5.50 -11.72 -56.07
N ARG A 976 5.81 -11.52 -57.36
CA ARG A 976 6.67 -12.44 -58.13
C ARG A 976 7.37 -11.80 -59.34
N ASP A 977 8.69 -11.74 -59.23
CA ASP A 977 9.74 -11.93 -60.25
C ASP A 977 9.34 -12.33 -61.68
N GLN A 978 10.09 -11.94 -62.73
CA GLN A 978 11.16 -10.93 -62.87
C GLN A 978 11.44 -10.74 -64.38
N ARG A 979 11.76 -9.54 -64.87
CA ARG A 979 12.42 -9.37 -66.18
C ARG A 979 13.43 -8.22 -66.16
N MET A 980 14.58 -8.48 -66.80
CA MET A 980 15.73 -7.57 -66.89
C MET A 980 15.41 -6.32 -67.72
N TYR A 981 16.01 -5.19 -67.38
CA TYR A 981 16.97 -4.52 -68.28
C TYR A 981 17.96 -3.67 -67.47
N ARG A 982 19.08 -3.29 -68.08
CA ARG A 982 20.20 -2.56 -67.45
C ARG A 982 19.96 -1.05 -67.40
N GLY A 983 20.55 -0.41 -66.39
CA GLY A 983 20.74 1.03 -66.26
C GLY A 983 21.87 1.30 -65.28
#